data_AF-A0A933GAP1-F1
#
_entry.id   AF-A0A933GAP1-F1
#
_cell.length_a   1.000
_cell.length_b   1.000
_cell.length_c   1.000
_cell.angle_alpha   90.00
_cell.angle_beta   90.00
_cell.angle_gamma   90.00
#
_symmetry.space_group_name_H-M   'P 1'
#
loop_
_entity.id
_entity.type
_entity.pdbx_description
1 polymer ?
#
loop_
_entity_poly.entity_id
_entity_poly.type
_entity_poly.pdbx_seq_one_letter_code
_entity_poly.pdbx_strand_id
1 'polypeptide(L)'
;MLFEHDARGELRGGDTRGSRRRGAVAAQVAISMTVLLGFAALVVDMGMLYNTRTELQRAADSAALAAANRLGAFVEGASLGAARLAAQEAATENRVLGAPVELSDSDVEFGRAALNDQTGKYSFTPTEQFPNAVRVHVRRSSGSKSGAVPLMFANIFGIREASLGAKAAAVLTPRDVTFVLDLSSSHNDDSSLRSYKKTEIDNHEVWEHLKDPAALAAKTDSMGFKSEVSIASNGDGTSKVNIKLTSDASSSTKPLGHVVFGLDSAAQAAAQATAASGGGYPVSIGTDPKTGVSGIKFDGTTLGEDGQVQTESFSFSIPDEYLKQMTVATKAGTGVDKSVQYNLAPGPVLGNMNVWGTQTTGPGWDFAKDSGLVRLPKGSKWSLSSAYVSQTLQLKGYGTYNAAEMAVINSSTYDRSTTQYYLRLRVALGLDRWKSGKSGGQAGGDGDNKIEANELVPLVPYPSAASNPDSTSKEVGGNWNSYFAYVISTSASMNRYNPSTDYYGDPGLRYRFGLKTWVDYLQEEQEGTAASPGLDGAPTQPMGAVIDGVNAALDIIQELQSDDQVGMAGYGTVGYGPAEKPDNMSWLIPDADVIRDRVNDLQAGMWTSNTNIAQGIDRGVDVLFQSPEARGNAAKVMLLLTDGLANQTRPNPTQTNVSKAKTDTVQAATDARARGVQIYTVSVGVNSDTDLMEQIAQIGGGEHFHAEGDIEAYKSQLRDIFQKLGGKRPVILFE
;
A
#
# COMPACT_ATOMS: atom_id res chain seq x y z
N MET A 1 70.29 65.82 54.09
CA MET A 1 70.82 65.68 55.45
C MET A 1 71.86 64.59 55.41
N LEU A 2 73.08 64.97 55.78
CA LEU A 2 74.08 64.21 56.52
C LEU A 2 74.43 62.79 56.06
N PHE A 3 75.70 62.42 55.91
CA PHE A 3 77.00 63.09 55.94
C PHE A 3 77.98 61.89 55.92
N GLU A 4 79.08 61.99 55.15
CA GLU A 4 80.44 61.50 55.49
C GLU A 4 80.66 60.01 55.91
N HIS A 5 81.83 59.38 55.85
CA HIS A 5 83.24 59.76 55.84
C HIS A 5 83.99 58.48 55.35
N ASP A 6 84.98 58.53 54.44
CA ASP A 6 86.43 58.58 54.76
C ASP A 6 86.98 57.18 55.20
N ALA A 7 88.18 56.69 54.91
CA ALA A 7 89.38 57.23 54.32
C ALA A 7 90.28 56.06 53.84
N ARG A 8 91.03 56.33 52.76
CA ARG A 8 92.48 56.08 52.55
C ARG A 8 93.14 54.73 52.91
N GLY A 9 93.94 54.25 51.96
CA GLY A 9 95.12 53.42 52.20
C GLY A 9 95.73 52.87 50.90
N GLU A 10 96.72 53.58 50.34
CA GLU A 10 97.54 53.13 49.20
C GLU A 10 98.42 51.92 49.56
N LEU A 11 98.76 51.08 48.57
CA LEU A 11 100.16 50.88 48.10
C LEU A 11 100.28 49.81 46.99
N ARG A 12 100.87 50.25 45.87
CA ARG A 12 101.78 49.60 44.88
C ARG A 12 101.76 48.08 44.64
N GLY A 13 101.68 47.72 43.34
CA GLY A 13 102.62 46.79 42.69
C GLY A 13 102.03 45.85 41.62
N GLY A 14 102.63 45.84 40.42
CA GLY A 14 102.63 44.67 39.52
C GLY A 14 102.02 44.84 38.13
N ASP A 15 102.87 44.92 37.12
CA ASP A 15 102.58 44.91 35.67
C ASP A 15 102.09 43.53 35.20
N THR A 16 101.02 43.46 34.38
CA THR A 16 100.86 42.41 33.34
C THR A 16 99.87 42.82 32.25
N ARG A 17 100.34 42.79 30.99
CA ARG A 17 99.55 42.83 29.76
C ARG A 17 98.57 41.65 29.70
N GLY A 18 97.27 41.93 29.79
CA GLY A 18 96.19 40.98 29.48
C GLY A 18 95.66 41.18 28.06
N SER A 19 96.05 40.30 27.14
CA SER A 19 95.53 40.19 25.77
C SER A 19 94.01 40.01 25.75
N ARG A 20 93.33 40.79 24.91
CA ARG A 20 91.91 40.64 24.55
C ARG A 20 91.66 39.28 23.89
N ARG A 21 90.92 38.40 24.56
CA ARG A 21 90.09 37.36 23.94
C ARG A 21 88.67 37.42 24.51
N ARG A 22 87.77 38.15 23.86
CA ARG A 22 86.32 38.14 24.12
C ARG A 22 85.61 38.12 22.76
N GLY A 23 85.03 36.99 22.38
CA GLY A 23 84.27 36.85 21.13
C GLY A 23 83.94 35.41 20.73
N ALA A 24 84.83 34.45 20.98
CA ALA A 24 84.64 33.05 20.55
C ALA A 24 83.45 32.36 21.24
N VAL A 25 83.25 32.61 22.54
CA VAL A 25 82.11 32.04 23.30
C VAL A 25 80.78 32.58 22.79
N ALA A 26 80.70 33.87 22.44
CA ALA A 26 79.49 34.46 21.88
C ALA A 26 79.14 33.85 20.50
N ALA A 27 80.14 33.59 19.66
CA ALA A 27 79.95 32.93 18.37
C ALA A 27 79.48 31.46 18.54
N GLN A 28 80.06 30.71 19.46
CA GLN A 28 79.68 29.32 19.72
C GLN A 28 78.27 29.21 20.31
N VAL A 29 77.92 30.08 21.27
CA VAL A 29 76.55 30.15 21.82
C VAL A 29 75.54 30.53 20.74
N ALA A 30 75.85 31.48 19.87
CA ALA A 30 74.97 31.87 18.77
C ALA A 30 74.69 30.71 17.79
N ILE A 31 75.72 29.93 17.43
CA ILE A 31 75.57 28.77 16.55
C ILE A 31 74.77 27.67 17.25
N SER A 32 75.12 27.30 18.49
CA SER A 32 74.41 26.26 19.25
C SER A 32 72.95 26.63 19.52
N MET A 33 72.66 27.89 19.86
CA MET A 33 71.29 28.41 20.00
C MET A 33 70.49 28.26 18.70
N THR A 34 71.09 28.61 17.57
CA THR A 34 70.44 28.49 16.25
C THR A 34 70.10 27.03 15.93
N VAL A 35 71.02 26.10 16.21
CA VAL A 35 70.80 24.66 16.02
C VAL A 35 69.70 24.13 16.96
N LEU A 36 69.72 24.51 18.24
CA LEU A 36 68.70 24.10 19.21
C LEU A 36 67.31 24.63 18.85
N LEU A 37 67.21 25.89 18.40
CA LEU A 37 65.97 26.46 17.90
C LEU A 37 65.50 25.77 16.60
N GLY A 38 66.43 25.34 15.75
CA GLY A 38 66.15 24.49 14.59
C GLY A 38 65.51 23.15 14.96
N PHE A 39 66.05 22.46 15.97
CA PHE A 39 65.45 21.23 16.48
C PHE A 39 64.11 21.47 17.20
N ALA A 40 63.99 22.56 17.96
CA ALA A 40 62.72 22.93 18.61
C ALA A 40 61.62 23.21 17.58
N ALA A 41 61.95 23.92 16.49
CA ALA A 41 61.05 24.11 15.36
C ALA A 41 60.62 22.79 14.75
N LEU A 42 61.57 21.89 14.49
CA LEU A 42 61.24 20.60 13.92
C LEU A 42 60.33 19.78 14.85
N VAL A 43 60.60 19.71 16.15
CA VAL A 43 59.84 18.86 17.08
C VAL A 43 58.46 19.44 17.39
N VAL A 44 58.37 20.72 17.74
CA VAL A 44 57.12 21.34 18.20
C VAL A 44 56.20 21.62 17.02
N ASP A 45 56.70 22.26 15.96
CA ASP A 45 55.85 22.57 14.82
C ASP A 45 55.41 21.30 14.09
N MET A 46 56.26 20.27 13.94
CA MET A 46 55.79 18.98 13.39
C MET A 46 54.77 18.32 14.30
N GLY A 47 55.01 18.25 15.61
CA GLY A 47 54.06 17.67 16.56
C GLY A 47 52.68 18.32 16.46
N MET A 48 52.65 19.66 16.39
CA MET A 48 51.43 20.44 16.18
C MET A 48 50.79 20.14 14.81
N LEU A 49 51.56 20.06 13.73
CA LEU A 49 51.04 19.76 12.39
C LEU A 49 50.45 18.34 12.30
N TYR A 50 51.07 17.35 12.94
CA TYR A 50 50.54 15.98 13.04
C TYR A 50 49.22 15.96 13.82
N ASN A 51 49.15 16.63 14.98
CA ASN A 51 47.90 16.72 15.74
C ASN A 51 46.80 17.45 14.95
N THR A 52 47.16 18.58 14.33
CA THR A 52 46.26 19.37 13.46
C THR A 52 45.69 18.50 12.34
N ARG A 53 46.50 17.63 11.73
CA ARG A 53 46.04 16.71 10.69
C ARG A 53 45.01 15.71 11.22
N THR A 54 45.20 15.15 12.41
CA THR A 54 44.23 14.25 13.04
C THR A 54 42.93 14.96 13.39
N GLU A 55 43.01 16.19 13.93
CA GLU A 55 41.83 17.01 14.23
C GLU A 55 41.06 17.39 12.95
N LEU A 56 41.77 17.74 11.88
CA LEU A 56 41.17 18.01 10.56
C LEU A 56 40.46 16.78 10.00
N GLN A 57 41.03 15.57 10.15
CA GLN A 57 40.39 14.35 9.66
C GLN A 57 39.08 14.08 10.40
N ARG A 58 39.05 14.21 11.73
CA ARG A 58 37.81 14.05 12.52
C ARG A 58 36.72 15.04 12.09
N ALA A 59 37.11 16.29 11.84
CA ALA A 59 36.19 17.30 11.31
C ALA A 59 35.65 16.92 9.92
N ALA A 60 36.52 16.40 9.03
CA ALA A 60 36.13 15.97 7.70
C ALA A 60 35.17 14.78 7.74
N ASP A 61 35.50 13.75 8.53
CA ASP A 61 34.70 12.53 8.69
C ASP A 61 33.29 12.86 9.23
N SER A 62 33.22 13.68 10.28
CA SER A 62 31.97 14.13 10.89
C SER A 62 31.13 14.95 9.91
N ALA A 63 31.75 15.86 9.15
CA ALA A 63 31.06 16.69 8.18
C ALA A 63 30.53 15.87 7.00
N ALA A 64 31.32 14.91 6.49
CA ALA A 64 30.90 14.03 5.41
C ALA A 64 29.73 13.13 5.83
N LEU A 65 29.79 12.52 7.01
CA LEU A 65 28.70 11.69 7.56
C LEU A 65 27.41 12.50 7.77
N ALA A 66 27.51 13.69 8.36
CA ALA A 66 26.36 14.55 8.59
C ALA A 66 25.69 14.99 7.28
N ALA A 67 26.49 15.36 6.28
CA ALA A 67 26.01 15.76 4.96
C ALA A 67 25.35 14.59 4.21
N ALA A 68 26.01 13.43 4.17
CA ALA A 68 25.50 12.26 3.47
C ALA A 68 24.21 11.71 4.11
N ASN A 69 24.04 11.80 5.42
CA ASN A 69 22.79 11.44 6.08
C ASN A 69 21.59 12.27 5.55
N ARG A 70 21.80 13.57 5.29
CA ARG A 70 20.77 14.44 4.71
C ARG A 70 20.39 14.08 3.26
N LEU A 71 21.22 13.34 2.54
CA LEU A 71 20.89 12.88 1.19
C LEU A 71 19.79 11.81 1.19
N GLY A 72 19.52 11.15 2.33
CA GLY A 72 18.51 10.07 2.39
C GLY A 72 17.07 10.51 2.11
N ALA A 73 16.79 11.81 2.21
CA ALA A 73 15.48 12.41 1.91
C ALA A 73 15.51 13.31 0.66
N PHE A 74 16.56 13.22 -0.16
CA PHE A 74 16.70 14.05 -1.35
C PHE A 74 15.82 13.53 -2.50
N VAL A 75 15.02 14.42 -3.08
CA VAL A 75 14.19 14.18 -4.28
C VAL A 75 14.63 15.09 -5.42
N GLU A 76 14.30 14.73 -6.66
CA GLU A 76 14.69 15.52 -7.84
C GLU A 76 14.23 16.97 -7.74
N GLY A 77 15.13 17.92 -8.02
CA GLY A 77 14.85 19.36 -7.95
C GLY A 77 14.87 19.96 -6.53
N ALA A 78 15.04 19.17 -5.47
CA ALA A 78 15.24 19.69 -4.13
C ALA A 78 16.60 20.39 -3.97
N SER A 79 16.68 21.35 -3.05
CA SER A 79 17.94 22.05 -2.76
C SER A 79 18.87 21.19 -1.90
N LEU A 80 20.14 21.09 -2.29
CA LEU A 80 21.22 20.48 -1.49
C LEU A 80 21.68 21.36 -0.30
N GLY A 81 21.02 22.51 -0.09
CA GLY A 81 21.35 23.45 0.98
C GLY A 81 21.31 22.83 2.39
N ALA A 82 20.34 21.95 2.66
CA ALA A 82 20.25 21.29 3.96
C ALA A 82 21.45 20.35 4.23
N ALA A 83 21.92 19.64 3.20
CA ALA A 83 23.10 18.78 3.31
C ALA A 83 24.39 19.60 3.46
N ARG A 84 24.53 20.71 2.74
CA ARG A 84 25.66 21.65 2.92
C ARG A 84 25.68 22.24 4.33
N LEU A 85 24.53 22.68 4.83
CA LEU A 85 24.41 23.23 6.17
C LEU A 85 24.80 22.21 7.23
N ALA A 86 24.33 20.96 7.12
CA ALA A 86 24.70 19.89 8.03
C ALA A 86 26.22 19.61 8.03
N ALA A 87 26.87 19.68 6.86
CA ALA A 87 28.32 19.57 6.75
C ALA A 87 29.03 20.72 7.50
N GLN A 88 28.55 21.95 7.32
CA GLN A 88 29.10 23.16 7.93
C GLN A 88 28.94 23.14 9.45
N GLU A 89 27.75 22.80 9.96
CA GLU A 89 27.47 22.67 11.38
C GLU A 89 28.40 21.64 12.03
N ALA A 90 28.46 20.43 11.48
CA ALA A 90 29.34 19.37 11.98
C ALA A 90 30.83 19.75 11.93
N ALA A 91 31.27 20.49 10.91
CA ALA A 91 32.64 20.99 10.84
C ALA A 91 32.93 22.03 11.95
N THR A 92 31.98 22.94 12.23
CA THR A 92 32.15 23.98 13.26
C THR A 92 32.09 23.44 14.70
N GLU A 93 31.42 22.31 14.93
CA GLU A 93 31.45 21.62 16.23
C GLU A 93 32.82 21.00 16.53
N ASN A 94 33.59 20.68 15.49
CA ASN A 94 34.95 20.16 15.63
C ASN A 94 35.97 21.29 15.77
N ARG A 95 36.89 21.16 16.73
CA ARG A 95 37.96 22.14 16.97
C ARG A 95 39.28 21.67 16.40
N VAL A 96 39.94 22.54 15.66
CA VAL A 96 41.31 22.37 15.16
C VAL A 96 42.18 23.47 15.75
N LEU A 97 43.21 23.09 16.52
CA LEU A 97 44.04 24.02 17.30
C LEU A 97 43.20 24.95 18.21
N GLY A 98 42.11 24.42 18.77
CA GLY A 98 41.25 25.12 19.71
C GLY A 98 40.20 26.06 19.08
N ALA A 99 40.21 26.25 17.76
CA ALA A 99 39.25 27.07 17.02
C ALA A 99 38.30 26.19 16.17
N PRO A 100 37.04 26.64 15.95
CA PRO A 100 36.12 25.95 15.03
C PRO A 100 36.64 26.02 13.60
N VAL A 101 36.27 25.03 12.77
CA VAL A 101 36.61 25.02 11.35
C VAL A 101 35.38 25.35 10.51
N GLU A 102 35.51 26.40 9.72
CA GLU A 102 34.47 26.84 8.78
C GLU A 102 34.73 26.29 7.38
N LEU A 103 33.66 25.78 6.76
CA LEU A 103 33.63 25.34 5.37
C LEU A 103 33.06 26.43 4.45
N SER A 104 33.56 26.47 3.22
CA SER A 104 32.94 27.16 2.10
C SER A 104 32.07 26.18 1.30
N ASP A 105 31.16 26.68 0.47
CA ASP A 105 30.29 25.82 -0.33
C ASP A 105 31.07 24.93 -1.31
N SER A 106 32.26 25.38 -1.75
CA SER A 106 33.17 24.62 -2.61
C SER A 106 33.98 23.55 -1.86
N ASP A 107 33.93 23.53 -0.53
CA ASP A 107 34.52 22.45 0.28
C ASP A 107 33.61 21.23 0.39
N VAL A 108 32.34 21.35 -0.06
CA VAL A 108 31.34 20.27 -0.03
C VAL A 108 30.97 19.90 -1.46
N GLU A 109 31.46 18.74 -1.92
CA GLU A 109 31.24 18.21 -3.26
C GLU A 109 30.22 17.06 -3.19
N PHE A 110 29.13 17.17 -3.95
CA PHE A 110 28.12 16.12 -4.07
C PHE A 110 28.43 15.21 -5.26
N GLY A 111 28.07 13.94 -5.12
CA GLY A 111 28.25 12.99 -6.21
C GLY A 111 27.56 11.66 -5.99
N ARG A 112 27.80 10.74 -6.93
CA ARG A 112 27.45 9.34 -6.79
C ARG A 112 28.70 8.52 -6.55
N ALA A 113 28.69 7.70 -5.51
CA ALA A 113 29.68 6.69 -5.25
C ALA A 113 29.09 5.30 -5.54
N ALA A 114 29.84 4.50 -6.29
CA ALA A 114 29.52 3.11 -6.59
C ALA A 114 30.66 2.21 -6.10
N LEU A 115 30.33 1.10 -5.43
CA LEU A 115 31.32 0.11 -5.04
C LEU A 115 31.71 -0.71 -6.27
N ASN A 116 33.01 -0.87 -6.49
CA ASN A 116 33.52 -1.84 -7.43
C ASN A 116 33.77 -3.18 -6.70
N ASP A 117 32.91 -4.18 -6.95
CA ASP A 117 32.92 -5.47 -6.24
C ASP A 117 34.22 -6.26 -6.43
N GLN A 118 34.97 -6.02 -7.51
CA GLN A 118 36.23 -6.72 -7.78
C GLN A 118 37.39 -6.14 -6.96
N THR A 119 37.34 -4.84 -6.63
CA THR A 119 38.43 -4.13 -5.95
C THR A 119 38.09 -3.77 -4.50
N GLY A 120 36.81 -3.84 -4.11
CA GLY A 120 36.33 -3.42 -2.80
C GLY A 120 36.44 -1.91 -2.55
N LYS A 121 36.59 -1.10 -3.60
CA LYS A 121 36.78 0.36 -3.51
C LYS A 121 35.61 1.11 -4.14
N TYR A 122 35.25 2.24 -3.54
CA TYR A 122 34.27 3.16 -4.08
C TYR A 122 34.89 4.08 -5.14
N SER A 123 34.19 4.28 -6.25
CA SER A 123 34.48 5.34 -7.22
C SER A 123 33.48 6.46 -7.06
N PHE A 124 33.95 7.69 -6.79
CA PHE A 124 33.10 8.88 -6.67
C PHE A 124 33.08 9.68 -7.97
N THR A 125 31.87 9.95 -8.47
CA THR A 125 31.60 10.74 -9.66
C THR A 125 30.81 11.99 -9.25
N PRO A 126 31.35 13.21 -9.41
CA PRO A 126 30.65 14.44 -9.05
C PRO A 126 29.35 14.61 -9.84
N THR A 127 28.26 14.89 -9.14
CA THR A 127 26.93 15.18 -9.71
C THR A 127 26.04 15.76 -8.62
N GLU A 128 25.18 16.71 -8.99
CA GLU A 128 24.09 17.19 -8.12
C GLU A 128 22.74 16.56 -8.51
N GLN A 129 22.69 15.79 -9.59
CA GLN A 129 21.53 15.01 -10.00
C GLN A 129 21.57 13.64 -9.29
N PHE A 130 20.62 13.42 -8.37
CA PHE A 130 20.51 12.24 -7.50
C PHE A 130 21.83 11.82 -6.82
N PRO A 131 22.48 12.69 -6.04
CA PRO A 131 23.70 12.33 -5.33
C PRO A 131 23.40 11.30 -4.24
N ASN A 132 24.24 10.27 -4.12
CA ASN A 132 24.20 9.30 -3.02
C ASN A 132 25.43 9.43 -2.09
N ALA A 133 26.35 10.35 -2.40
CA ALA A 133 27.60 10.54 -1.68
C ALA A 133 27.99 12.02 -1.56
N VAL A 134 28.75 12.33 -0.51
CA VAL A 134 29.33 13.66 -0.28
C VAL A 134 30.82 13.51 0.01
N ARG A 135 31.65 14.32 -0.63
CA ARG A 135 33.05 14.51 -0.30
C ARG A 135 33.24 15.87 0.33
N VAL A 136 33.84 15.91 1.51
CA VAL A 136 34.15 17.15 2.24
C VAL A 136 35.66 17.34 2.30
N HIS A 137 36.11 18.57 1.99
CA HIS A 137 37.51 18.97 2.08
C HIS A 137 37.68 20.05 3.15
N VAL A 138 38.17 19.65 4.31
CA VAL A 138 38.45 20.56 5.42
C VAL A 138 39.84 21.16 5.24
N ARG A 139 39.94 22.49 5.16
CA ARG A 139 41.21 23.19 4.85
C ARG A 139 41.58 24.21 5.91
N ARG A 140 42.87 24.22 6.26
CA ARG A 140 43.57 25.27 7.00
C ARG A 140 44.68 25.84 6.13
N SER A 141 44.30 26.71 5.20
CA SER A 141 45.20 27.40 4.25
C SER A 141 44.85 28.88 4.16
N SER A 142 45.74 29.69 3.57
CA SER A 142 45.58 31.14 3.45
C SER A 142 44.32 31.57 2.67
N GLY A 143 43.81 30.70 1.79
CA GLY A 143 42.57 30.92 1.04
C GLY A 143 41.32 30.24 1.64
N SER A 144 41.45 29.57 2.79
CA SER A 144 40.31 28.96 3.50
C SER A 144 39.69 29.95 4.49
N LYS A 145 38.40 29.81 4.80
CA LYS A 145 37.74 30.63 5.84
C LYS A 145 38.41 30.50 7.21
N SER A 146 39.00 29.33 7.47
CA SER A 146 39.66 29.01 8.74
C SER A 146 41.12 29.46 8.83
N GLY A 147 41.68 30.06 7.77
CA GLY A 147 43.07 30.53 7.71
C GLY A 147 44.13 29.42 7.73
N ALA A 148 45.39 29.79 7.48
CA ALA A 148 46.52 28.86 7.52
C ALA A 148 46.92 28.50 8.97
N VAL A 149 47.65 27.39 9.13
CA VAL A 149 48.17 26.98 10.43
C VAL A 149 49.39 27.83 10.80
N PRO A 150 49.35 28.67 11.85
CA PRO A 150 50.50 29.46 12.25
C PRO A 150 51.59 28.56 12.82
N LEU A 151 52.84 28.73 12.39
CA LEU A 151 54.00 28.03 12.96
C LEU A 151 54.65 28.88 14.04
N MET A 152 55.05 28.25 15.14
CA MET A 152 55.60 28.95 16.31
C MET A 152 57.09 29.20 16.17
N PHE A 153 57.88 28.14 15.96
CA PHE A 153 59.34 28.21 16.01
C PHE A 153 59.97 28.29 14.61
N ALA A 154 59.35 27.69 13.59
CA ALA A 154 59.78 27.77 12.19
C ALA A 154 59.79 29.21 11.62
N ASN A 155 59.10 30.14 12.29
CA ASN A 155 59.12 31.57 11.96
C ASN A 155 60.53 32.17 12.01
N ILE A 156 61.45 31.61 12.81
CA ILE A 156 62.86 32.05 12.85
C ILE A 156 63.59 31.82 11.52
N PHE A 157 63.10 30.88 10.70
CA PHE A 157 63.59 30.60 9.35
C PHE A 157 62.75 31.26 8.25
N GLY A 158 61.82 32.17 8.63
CA GLY A 158 60.93 32.87 7.70
C GLY A 158 59.67 32.10 7.30
N ILE A 159 59.46 30.89 7.84
CA ILE A 159 58.26 30.07 7.54
C ILE A 159 57.23 30.33 8.63
N ARG A 160 56.23 31.17 8.32
CA ARG A 160 55.25 31.67 9.30
C ARG A 160 54.00 30.80 9.43
N GLU A 161 53.67 30.07 8.38
CA GLU A 161 52.45 29.30 8.29
C GLU A 161 52.64 28.05 7.45
N ALA A 162 51.78 27.06 7.68
CA ALA A 162 51.66 25.86 6.88
C ALA A 162 50.21 25.71 6.40
N SER A 163 50.06 25.19 5.18
CA SER A 163 48.76 24.79 4.66
C SER A 163 48.53 23.30 4.92
N LEU A 164 47.45 22.97 5.62
CA LEU A 164 47.02 21.60 5.86
C LEU A 164 45.56 21.43 5.41
N GLY A 165 45.20 20.19 5.10
CA GLY A 165 43.83 19.83 4.83
C GLY A 165 43.61 18.33 5.01
N ALA A 166 42.36 17.96 5.21
CA ALA A 166 41.90 16.58 5.28
C ALA A 166 40.66 16.42 4.40
N LYS A 167 40.53 15.26 3.78
CA LYS A 167 39.37 14.90 2.97
C LYS A 167 38.69 13.70 3.59
N ALA A 168 37.38 13.68 3.50
CA ALA A 168 36.57 12.51 3.82
C ALA A 168 35.44 12.41 2.81
N ALA A 169 35.06 11.19 2.45
CA ALA A 169 33.86 10.96 1.65
C ALA A 169 32.95 9.93 2.31
N ALA A 170 31.65 10.22 2.29
CA ALA A 170 30.61 9.38 2.86
C ALA A 170 29.55 9.06 1.79
N VAL A 171 29.03 7.83 1.81
CA VAL A 171 28.01 7.33 0.87
C VAL A 171 26.83 6.73 1.62
N LEU A 172 25.63 6.93 1.08
CA LEU A 172 24.42 6.21 1.47
C LEU A 172 24.58 4.74 1.09
N THR A 173 24.49 3.85 2.08
CA THR A 173 24.57 2.42 1.84
C THR A 173 23.30 1.97 1.09
N PRO A 174 23.42 1.27 -0.06
CA PRO A 174 22.25 0.72 -0.72
C PRO A 174 21.55 -0.31 0.18
N ARG A 175 20.25 -0.49 0.01
CA ARG A 175 19.47 -1.45 0.81
C ARG A 175 18.93 -2.57 -0.06
N ASP A 176 19.00 -3.78 0.45
CA ASP A 176 18.19 -4.89 -0.02
C ASP A 176 17.02 -5.01 0.96
N VAL A 177 15.81 -4.74 0.47
CA VAL A 177 14.58 -4.67 1.26
C VAL A 177 13.71 -5.87 0.92
N THR A 178 13.19 -6.56 1.92
CA THR A 178 12.14 -7.58 1.73
C THR A 178 10.89 -7.20 2.49
N PHE A 179 9.75 -7.21 1.80
CA PHE A 179 8.44 -7.20 2.44
C PHE A 179 8.08 -8.63 2.85
N VAL A 180 7.71 -8.82 4.11
CA VAL A 180 7.23 -10.10 4.64
C VAL A 180 5.78 -9.91 5.06
N LEU A 181 4.87 -10.47 4.27
CA LEU A 181 3.44 -10.20 4.34
C LEU A 181 2.68 -11.37 4.94
N ASP A 182 1.84 -11.11 5.93
CA ASP A 182 0.89 -12.08 6.44
C ASP A 182 -0.25 -12.30 5.45
N LEU A 183 -0.43 -13.52 4.95
CA LEU A 183 -1.47 -13.89 3.98
C LEU A 183 -2.46 -14.89 4.60
N SER A 184 -2.55 -14.90 5.93
CA SER A 184 -3.52 -15.70 6.68
C SER A 184 -4.92 -15.08 6.63
N SER A 185 -5.92 -15.82 7.11
CA SER A 185 -7.32 -15.40 7.03
C SER A 185 -7.68 -14.23 7.91
N SER A 186 -6.99 -14.08 9.04
CA SER A 186 -7.27 -12.96 9.96
C SER A 186 -7.09 -11.61 9.28
N HIS A 187 -6.38 -11.56 8.15
CA HIS A 187 -6.21 -10.36 7.35
C HIS A 187 -7.45 -9.89 6.55
N ASN A 188 -8.63 -10.46 6.80
CA ASN A 188 -9.92 -9.90 6.40
C ASN A 188 -10.87 -9.59 7.58
N ASP A 189 -10.44 -9.82 8.84
CA ASP A 189 -11.29 -9.70 10.03
C ASP A 189 -11.85 -8.28 10.21
N ASP A 190 -11.10 -7.25 9.80
CA ASP A 190 -11.50 -5.84 9.89
C ASP A 190 -12.45 -5.41 8.75
N SER A 191 -12.75 -6.31 7.81
CA SER A 191 -13.81 -6.16 6.82
C SER A 191 -14.99 -7.11 7.06
N SER A 192 -14.96 -7.94 8.10
CA SER A 192 -16.01 -8.92 8.37
C SER A 192 -17.00 -8.43 9.43
N LEU A 193 -18.26 -8.87 9.31
CA LEU A 193 -19.33 -8.60 10.28
C LEU A 193 -19.03 -9.17 11.66
N ARG A 194 -17.95 -9.94 11.84
CA ARG A 194 -17.46 -10.28 13.18
C ARG A 194 -16.93 -9.06 13.92
N SER A 195 -16.55 -7.98 13.24
CA SER A 195 -15.82 -6.84 13.84
C SER A 195 -16.62 -5.54 13.92
N TYR A 196 -17.82 -5.49 13.33
CA TYR A 196 -18.57 -4.23 13.14
C TYR A 196 -18.92 -3.48 14.43
N LYS A 197 -19.01 -4.14 15.59
CA LYS A 197 -19.24 -3.43 16.87
C LYS A 197 -17.96 -2.86 17.48
N LYS A 198 -16.78 -3.27 16.99
CA LYS A 198 -15.48 -2.79 17.44
C LYS A 198 -14.98 -1.65 16.55
N THR A 199 -15.11 -1.82 15.24
CA THR A 199 -14.62 -0.86 14.24
C THR A 199 -15.64 -0.67 13.12
N GLU A 200 -15.44 0.39 12.35
CA GLU A 200 -16.15 0.61 11.10
C GLU A 200 -15.59 -0.33 10.02
N ILE A 201 -16.48 -1.01 9.29
CA ILE A 201 -16.16 -1.96 8.24
C ILE A 201 -16.87 -1.59 6.94
N ASP A 202 -16.19 -1.78 5.82
CA ASP A 202 -16.74 -1.55 4.48
C ASP A 202 -16.83 -2.85 3.67
N ASN A 203 -17.85 -3.67 3.96
CA ASN A 203 -18.17 -4.81 3.12
C ASN A 203 -18.63 -4.40 1.71
N HIS A 204 -19.05 -3.14 1.52
CA HIS A 204 -19.53 -2.65 0.24
C HIS A 204 -18.36 -2.54 -0.72
N GLU A 205 -17.19 -2.07 -0.29
CA GLU A 205 -15.97 -2.01 -1.11
C GLU A 205 -15.56 -3.41 -1.63
N VAL A 206 -15.67 -4.45 -0.80
CA VAL A 206 -15.41 -5.84 -1.23
C VAL A 206 -16.47 -6.31 -2.24
N TRP A 207 -17.73 -5.95 -2.03
CA TRP A 207 -18.82 -6.21 -2.98
C TRP A 207 -18.62 -5.46 -4.31
N GLU A 208 -18.12 -4.23 -4.26
CA GLU A 208 -17.72 -3.41 -5.41
C GLU A 208 -16.70 -4.14 -6.27
N HIS A 209 -15.67 -4.70 -5.63
CA HIS A 209 -14.62 -5.47 -6.29
C HIS A 209 -15.09 -6.78 -6.91
N LEU A 210 -16.05 -7.45 -6.28
CA LEU A 210 -16.57 -8.75 -6.74
C LEU A 210 -17.41 -8.67 -8.02
N LYS A 211 -17.66 -7.48 -8.55
CA LYS A 211 -18.36 -7.31 -9.82
C LYS A 211 -17.53 -7.83 -10.98
N ASP A 212 -18.16 -8.58 -11.87
CA ASP A 212 -17.52 -9.06 -13.07
C ASP A 212 -17.32 -7.89 -14.07
N PRO A 213 -16.07 -7.50 -14.39
CA PRO A 213 -15.80 -6.44 -15.37
C PRO A 213 -16.30 -6.78 -16.78
N ALA A 214 -16.58 -8.05 -17.10
CA ALA A 214 -17.14 -8.46 -18.40
C ALA A 214 -18.58 -7.95 -18.61
N ALA A 215 -19.33 -7.68 -17.55
CA ALA A 215 -20.68 -7.09 -17.65
C ALA A 215 -20.65 -5.67 -18.25
N LEU A 216 -19.51 -4.96 -18.09
CA LEU A 216 -19.24 -3.62 -18.63
C LEU A 216 -18.29 -3.64 -19.83
N ALA A 217 -17.92 -4.83 -20.33
CA ALA A 217 -17.06 -4.94 -21.50
C ALA A 217 -17.63 -4.18 -22.69
N ALA A 218 -16.74 -3.62 -23.51
CA ALA A 218 -17.11 -2.84 -24.68
C ALA A 218 -18.02 -3.64 -25.62
N LYS A 219 -19.14 -3.04 -26.06
CA LYS A 219 -20.09 -3.65 -26.98
C LYS A 219 -20.23 -2.83 -28.25
N THR A 220 -20.13 -3.50 -29.39
CA THR A 220 -20.31 -2.87 -30.71
C THR A 220 -21.71 -3.17 -31.23
N ASP A 221 -22.41 -2.13 -31.69
CA ASP A 221 -23.70 -2.28 -32.36
C ASP A 221 -23.54 -2.81 -33.81
N SER A 222 -24.65 -3.15 -34.48
CA SER A 222 -24.62 -3.61 -35.87
C SER A 222 -24.25 -2.53 -36.90
N MET A 223 -24.06 -1.28 -36.45
CA MET A 223 -23.76 -0.13 -37.30
C MET A 223 -22.29 0.33 -37.17
N GLY A 224 -21.47 -0.34 -36.37
CA GLY A 224 -20.04 -0.05 -36.24
C GLY A 224 -19.69 0.92 -35.10
N PHE A 225 -20.60 1.18 -34.16
CA PHE A 225 -20.32 2.00 -32.98
C PHE A 225 -20.03 1.13 -31.76
N LYS A 226 -18.80 1.22 -31.26
CA LYS A 226 -18.37 0.59 -30.02
C LYS A 226 -18.71 1.49 -28.84
N SER A 227 -19.51 0.98 -27.92
CA SER A 227 -19.80 1.60 -26.63
C SER A 227 -18.90 1.00 -25.55
N GLU A 228 -18.41 1.83 -24.64
CA GLU A 228 -17.66 1.46 -23.44
C GLU A 228 -18.32 2.18 -22.26
N VAL A 229 -18.72 1.45 -21.21
CA VAL A 229 -19.44 2.03 -20.07
C VAL A 229 -18.66 1.84 -18.79
N SER A 230 -18.55 2.89 -17.98
CA SER A 230 -18.05 2.83 -16.61
C SER A 230 -19.02 3.48 -15.64
N ILE A 231 -19.00 3.02 -14.39
CA ILE A 231 -19.90 3.48 -13.33
C ILE A 231 -19.04 3.93 -12.16
N ALA A 232 -19.39 5.05 -11.53
CA ALA A 232 -18.79 5.50 -10.29
C ALA A 232 -19.90 5.86 -9.30
N SER A 233 -19.84 5.35 -8.08
CA SER A 233 -20.78 5.76 -7.02
C SER A 233 -20.56 7.24 -6.67
N ASN A 234 -21.65 7.97 -6.41
CA ASN A 234 -21.61 9.34 -5.90
C ASN A 234 -21.67 9.39 -4.36
N GLY A 235 -21.78 8.25 -3.67
CA GLY A 235 -21.87 8.18 -2.20
C GLY A 235 -23.20 8.66 -1.60
N ASP A 236 -24.21 8.93 -2.43
CA ASP A 236 -25.51 9.48 -2.05
C ASP A 236 -26.70 8.59 -2.46
N GLY A 237 -26.43 7.32 -2.82
CA GLY A 237 -27.42 6.39 -3.38
C GLY A 237 -27.67 6.60 -4.88
N THR A 238 -26.86 7.43 -5.54
CA THR A 238 -26.79 7.52 -7.00
C THR A 238 -25.42 7.14 -7.53
N SER A 239 -25.39 6.75 -8.80
CA SER A 239 -24.17 6.43 -9.52
C SER A 239 -24.09 7.22 -10.82
N LYS A 240 -22.90 7.76 -11.07
CA LYS A 240 -22.55 8.40 -12.34
C LYS A 240 -22.18 7.33 -13.36
N VAL A 241 -22.94 7.29 -14.45
CA VAL A 241 -22.68 6.47 -15.63
C VAL A 241 -21.88 7.31 -16.62
N ASN A 242 -20.73 6.80 -17.08
CA ASN A 242 -19.95 7.38 -18.17
C ASN A 242 -20.00 6.41 -19.36
N ILE A 243 -20.38 6.89 -20.53
CA ILE A 243 -20.39 6.12 -21.77
C ILE A 243 -19.48 6.77 -22.80
N LYS A 244 -18.55 6.00 -23.35
CA LYS A 244 -17.72 6.40 -24.48
C LYS A 244 -18.18 5.65 -25.73
N LEU A 245 -18.53 6.37 -26.79
CA LEU A 245 -18.92 5.81 -28.08
C LEU A 245 -17.85 6.10 -29.12
N THR A 246 -17.41 5.08 -29.86
CA THR A 246 -16.32 5.16 -30.84
C THR A 246 -16.72 4.50 -32.15
N SER A 247 -16.49 5.16 -33.29
CA SER A 247 -16.72 4.58 -34.62
C SER A 247 -15.65 3.56 -35.03
N ASP A 248 -15.98 2.64 -35.93
CA ASP A 248 -15.15 1.51 -36.38
C ASP A 248 -14.12 1.82 -37.48
N ALA A 249 -13.84 3.10 -37.76
CA ALA A 249 -12.99 3.58 -38.86
C ALA A 249 -13.46 3.19 -40.27
N SER A 250 -14.64 2.58 -40.43
CA SER A 250 -15.12 2.17 -41.74
C SER A 250 -15.68 3.36 -42.52
N SER A 251 -15.33 3.47 -43.80
CA SER A 251 -15.92 4.44 -44.73
C SER A 251 -17.36 4.11 -45.13
N SER A 252 -17.86 2.92 -44.78
CA SER A 252 -19.26 2.53 -44.96
C SER A 252 -20.17 2.92 -43.80
N THR A 253 -19.60 3.20 -42.62
CA THR A 253 -20.33 3.59 -41.42
C THR A 253 -20.98 4.95 -41.64
N LYS A 254 -22.31 4.99 -41.50
CA LYS A 254 -23.06 6.23 -41.65
C LYS A 254 -22.90 7.08 -40.39
N PRO A 255 -22.93 8.41 -40.50
CA PRO A 255 -22.91 9.28 -39.34
C PRO A 255 -24.06 8.99 -38.40
N LEU A 256 -23.73 8.92 -37.11
CA LEU A 256 -24.68 8.80 -36.03
C LEU A 256 -25.49 10.10 -35.95
N GLY A 257 -26.81 10.00 -36.10
CA GLY A 257 -27.71 11.15 -36.01
C GLY A 257 -28.47 11.24 -34.69
N HIS A 258 -28.61 10.11 -33.98
CA HIS A 258 -29.25 10.04 -32.65
C HIS A 258 -28.59 8.99 -31.78
N VAL A 259 -28.43 9.33 -30.51
CA VAL A 259 -28.14 8.37 -29.44
C VAL A 259 -29.17 8.49 -28.34
N VAL A 260 -29.65 7.33 -27.89
CA VAL A 260 -30.62 7.23 -26.81
C VAL A 260 -30.10 6.22 -25.79
N PHE A 261 -29.98 6.66 -24.55
CA PHE A 261 -29.70 5.79 -23.41
C PHE A 261 -31.03 5.44 -22.75
N GLY A 262 -31.50 4.23 -23.01
CA GLY A 262 -32.75 3.71 -22.47
C GLY A 262 -32.67 3.52 -20.97
N LEU A 263 -33.61 4.11 -20.23
CA LEU A 263 -33.66 4.14 -18.77
C LEU A 263 -35.09 4.00 -18.26
N ASP A 264 -35.25 3.46 -17.05
CA ASP A 264 -36.55 3.47 -16.37
C ASP A 264 -37.10 4.90 -16.24
N SER A 265 -38.40 5.05 -16.45
CA SER A 265 -39.10 6.33 -16.34
C SER A 265 -38.84 7.07 -15.03
N ALA A 266 -38.66 6.35 -13.92
CA ALA A 266 -38.37 6.93 -12.61
C ALA A 266 -36.93 7.48 -12.50
N ALA A 267 -36.00 7.01 -13.32
CA ALA A 267 -34.61 7.47 -13.34
C ALA A 267 -34.37 8.65 -14.29
N GLN A 268 -35.21 8.83 -15.31
CA GLN A 268 -34.97 9.76 -16.43
C GLN A 268 -34.81 11.22 -15.99
N ALA A 269 -35.57 11.68 -14.99
CA ALA A 269 -35.48 13.05 -14.50
C ALA A 269 -34.14 13.34 -13.79
N ALA A 270 -33.67 12.41 -12.95
CA ALA A 270 -32.37 12.51 -12.28
C ALA A 270 -31.22 12.46 -13.30
N ALA A 271 -31.35 11.57 -14.28
CA ALA A 271 -30.40 11.42 -15.36
C ALA A 271 -30.28 12.70 -16.20
N GLN A 272 -31.41 13.30 -16.58
CA GLN A 272 -31.42 14.54 -17.37
C GLN A 272 -30.77 15.72 -16.65
N ALA A 273 -31.00 15.84 -15.33
CA ALA A 273 -30.47 16.95 -14.54
C ALA A 273 -28.94 16.99 -14.50
N THR A 274 -28.29 15.85 -14.74
CA THR A 274 -26.84 15.67 -14.64
C THR A 274 -26.19 15.27 -15.96
N ALA A 275 -26.98 15.20 -17.04
CA ALA A 275 -26.53 14.73 -18.33
C ALA A 275 -25.55 15.71 -18.99
N ALA A 276 -24.43 15.17 -19.47
CA ALA A 276 -23.40 15.92 -20.18
C ALA A 276 -22.85 15.11 -21.36
N SER A 277 -22.36 15.81 -22.39
CA SER A 277 -21.67 15.23 -23.54
C SER A 277 -20.46 16.08 -23.93
N GLY A 278 -19.37 15.48 -24.40
CA GLY A 278 -18.18 16.21 -24.84
C GLY A 278 -18.41 17.08 -26.09
N GLY A 279 -19.26 16.64 -27.01
CA GLY A 279 -19.58 17.32 -28.28
C GLY A 279 -20.72 18.34 -28.23
N GLY A 280 -21.27 18.64 -27.05
CA GLY A 280 -22.32 19.65 -26.89
C GLY A 280 -23.70 19.27 -27.45
N TYR A 281 -24.05 17.99 -27.43
CA TYR A 281 -25.34 17.47 -27.89
C TYR A 281 -26.48 17.97 -26.97
N PRO A 282 -27.53 18.59 -27.50
CA PRO A 282 -28.78 18.84 -26.77
C PRO A 282 -29.32 17.57 -26.08
N VAL A 283 -29.61 17.69 -24.79
CA VAL A 283 -30.17 16.61 -23.96
C VAL A 283 -31.69 16.75 -23.85
N SER A 284 -32.42 15.68 -24.13
CA SER A 284 -33.87 15.59 -23.87
C SER A 284 -34.28 14.21 -23.32
N ILE A 285 -35.51 14.07 -22.82
CA ILE A 285 -36.03 12.79 -22.29
C ILE A 285 -37.29 12.29 -23.02
N GLY A 286 -37.62 11.02 -22.77
CA GLY A 286 -38.84 10.35 -23.21
C GLY A 286 -38.61 9.34 -24.33
N THR A 287 -39.70 8.82 -24.91
CA THR A 287 -39.61 7.87 -26.03
C THR A 287 -39.07 8.58 -27.26
N ASP A 288 -37.95 8.11 -27.80
CA ASP A 288 -37.43 8.62 -29.05
C ASP A 288 -38.29 8.09 -30.21
N PRO A 289 -38.89 8.96 -31.04
CA PRO A 289 -39.76 8.51 -32.13
C PRO A 289 -39.01 7.70 -33.22
N LYS A 290 -37.67 7.76 -33.24
CA LYS A 290 -36.85 7.09 -34.27
C LYS A 290 -36.40 5.70 -33.83
N THR A 291 -35.95 5.55 -32.60
CA THR A 291 -35.50 4.29 -32.01
C THR A 291 -36.59 3.62 -31.18
N GLY A 292 -37.66 4.30 -30.80
CA GLY A 292 -38.71 3.77 -29.93
C GLY A 292 -38.27 3.44 -28.50
N VAL A 293 -37.02 3.77 -28.13
CA VAL A 293 -36.47 3.57 -26.78
C VAL A 293 -36.80 4.80 -25.93
N SER A 294 -37.23 4.58 -24.68
CA SER A 294 -37.50 5.65 -23.72
C SER A 294 -36.30 5.85 -22.81
N GLY A 295 -35.83 7.09 -22.69
CA GLY A 295 -34.63 7.41 -21.92
C GLY A 295 -34.10 8.81 -22.17
N ILE A 296 -32.79 8.99 -21.99
CA ILE A 296 -32.10 10.24 -22.34
C ILE A 296 -31.68 10.21 -23.80
N LYS A 297 -31.97 11.29 -24.52
CA LYS A 297 -31.64 11.48 -25.93
C LYS A 297 -30.55 12.55 -26.03
N PHE A 298 -29.56 12.28 -26.85
CA PHE A 298 -28.57 13.25 -27.29
C PHE A 298 -28.75 13.41 -28.80
N ASP A 299 -29.33 14.55 -29.20
CA ASP A 299 -29.75 14.83 -30.58
C ASP A 299 -28.87 15.93 -31.20
N GLY A 300 -28.60 15.86 -32.51
CA GLY A 300 -28.30 17.08 -33.28
C GLY A 300 -26.84 17.36 -33.68
N THR A 301 -25.91 16.43 -33.52
CA THR A 301 -24.57 16.50 -34.17
C THR A 301 -24.13 15.12 -34.68
N THR A 302 -23.18 15.06 -35.63
CA THR A 302 -22.77 13.82 -36.31
C THR A 302 -21.51 13.22 -35.70
N LEU A 303 -21.56 11.92 -35.33
CA LEU A 303 -20.40 11.10 -34.98
C LEU A 303 -20.07 10.14 -36.12
N GLY A 304 -18.82 10.16 -36.59
CA GLY A 304 -18.29 9.22 -37.58
C GLY A 304 -18.60 9.63 -39.02
N GLU A 305 -17.65 10.27 -39.68
CA GLU A 305 -17.62 10.45 -41.13
C GLU A 305 -16.17 10.28 -41.64
N ASP A 306 -16.03 9.72 -42.84
CA ASP A 306 -14.80 9.68 -43.66
C ASP A 306 -13.64 8.74 -43.24
N GLY A 307 -13.96 7.57 -42.66
CA GLY A 307 -12.95 6.53 -42.41
C GLY A 307 -11.92 6.88 -41.33
N GLN A 308 -12.22 7.89 -40.50
CA GLN A 308 -11.46 8.26 -39.31
C GLN A 308 -12.21 7.80 -38.06
N VAL A 309 -11.47 7.31 -37.06
CA VAL A 309 -12.03 6.97 -35.75
C VAL A 309 -12.41 8.27 -35.05
N GLN A 310 -13.69 8.39 -34.68
CA GLN A 310 -14.20 9.48 -33.86
C GLN A 310 -14.76 8.92 -32.56
N THR A 311 -14.57 9.66 -31.48
CA THR A 311 -14.97 9.25 -30.13
C THR A 311 -15.72 10.38 -29.46
N GLU A 312 -16.82 10.03 -28.80
CA GLU A 312 -17.62 10.97 -28.01
C GLU A 312 -17.91 10.37 -26.64
N SER A 313 -18.01 11.23 -25.62
CA SER A 313 -18.28 10.82 -24.24
C SER A 313 -19.59 11.42 -23.75
N PHE A 314 -20.39 10.60 -23.10
CA PHE A 314 -21.65 10.95 -22.46
C PHE A 314 -21.57 10.61 -20.99
N SER A 315 -22.22 11.39 -20.13
CA SER A 315 -22.36 11.03 -18.72
C SER A 315 -23.67 11.52 -18.15
N PHE A 316 -24.18 10.84 -17.13
CA PHE A 316 -25.36 11.22 -16.34
C PHE A 316 -25.36 10.41 -15.04
N SER A 317 -26.11 10.86 -14.02
CA SER A 317 -26.27 10.14 -12.76
C SER A 317 -27.70 9.60 -12.61
N ILE A 318 -27.83 8.37 -12.13
CA ILE A 318 -29.12 7.74 -11.84
C ILE A 318 -29.11 7.09 -10.45
N PRO A 319 -30.27 6.95 -9.79
CA PRO A 319 -30.34 6.19 -8.54
C PRO A 319 -29.90 4.74 -8.76
N ASP A 320 -29.19 4.18 -7.78
CA ASP A 320 -28.50 2.89 -7.92
C ASP A 320 -29.46 1.73 -8.26
N GLU A 321 -30.69 1.78 -7.75
CA GLU A 321 -31.75 0.82 -8.04
C GLU A 321 -32.15 0.74 -9.53
N TYR A 322 -31.87 1.78 -10.31
CA TYR A 322 -32.22 1.91 -11.73
C TYR A 322 -31.05 1.69 -12.70
N LEU A 323 -29.86 1.31 -12.21
CA LEU A 323 -28.74 0.96 -13.09
C LEU A 323 -29.01 -0.29 -13.96
N LYS A 324 -30.09 -1.02 -13.73
CA LYS A 324 -30.38 -2.25 -14.48
C LYS A 324 -30.90 -1.95 -15.89
N GLN A 325 -30.47 -2.77 -16.86
CA GLN A 325 -31.03 -2.81 -18.22
C GLN A 325 -30.93 -1.49 -19.02
N MET A 326 -29.80 -0.79 -18.92
CA MET A 326 -29.54 0.35 -19.81
C MET A 326 -29.38 -0.13 -21.25
N THR A 327 -30.15 0.45 -22.16
CA THR A 327 -30.00 0.19 -23.59
C THR A 327 -29.23 1.33 -24.23
N VAL A 328 -28.22 1.04 -25.04
CA VAL A 328 -27.59 2.02 -25.93
C VAL A 328 -28.24 1.85 -27.29
N ALA A 329 -29.17 2.74 -27.63
CA ALA A 329 -29.82 2.74 -28.93
C ALA A 329 -29.22 3.82 -29.83
N THR A 330 -28.76 3.40 -31.00
CA THR A 330 -28.08 4.25 -31.96
C THR A 330 -28.92 4.34 -33.23
N LYS A 331 -28.82 5.47 -33.92
CA LYS A 331 -29.38 5.64 -35.27
C LYS A 331 -28.36 6.31 -36.18
N ALA A 332 -28.03 5.64 -37.28
CA ALA A 332 -27.17 6.16 -38.33
C ALA A 332 -27.84 6.01 -39.70
N GLY A 333 -28.03 7.12 -40.41
CA GLY A 333 -28.83 7.15 -41.65
C GLY A 333 -30.26 6.62 -41.45
N THR A 334 -30.63 5.56 -42.18
CA THR A 334 -31.92 4.85 -42.01
C THR A 334 -31.83 3.66 -41.05
N GLY A 335 -30.64 3.28 -40.59
CA GLY A 335 -30.41 2.18 -39.67
C GLY A 335 -30.72 2.55 -38.22
N VAL A 336 -31.22 1.59 -37.46
CA VAL A 336 -31.52 1.71 -36.03
C VAL A 336 -31.05 0.42 -35.35
N ASP A 337 -30.21 0.56 -34.32
CA ASP A 337 -29.79 -0.55 -33.46
C ASP A 337 -30.26 -0.32 -32.02
N LYS A 338 -30.70 -1.39 -31.37
CA LYS A 338 -31.16 -1.42 -29.97
C LYS A 338 -30.67 -2.68 -29.23
N SER A 339 -29.77 -3.42 -29.87
CA SER A 339 -29.27 -4.70 -29.42
C SER A 339 -28.21 -4.55 -28.33
N VAL A 340 -27.56 -3.38 -28.25
CA VAL A 340 -26.59 -3.08 -27.21
C VAL A 340 -27.30 -2.81 -25.89
N GLN A 341 -27.20 -3.78 -24.99
CA GLN A 341 -27.71 -3.68 -23.62
C GLN A 341 -26.58 -3.85 -22.62
N TYR A 342 -26.55 -2.95 -21.64
CA TYR A 342 -25.72 -3.06 -20.46
C TYR A 342 -26.59 -3.37 -19.25
N ASN A 343 -26.15 -4.33 -18.45
CA ASN A 343 -26.68 -4.53 -17.13
C ASN A 343 -25.79 -3.77 -16.17
N LEU A 344 -26.04 -2.47 -15.98
CA LEU A 344 -25.20 -1.62 -15.13
C LEU A 344 -25.43 -1.89 -13.63
N ALA A 345 -26.15 -2.96 -13.28
CA ALA A 345 -26.53 -3.30 -11.92
C ALA A 345 -25.39 -2.98 -10.95
N PRO A 346 -25.67 -2.24 -9.87
CA PRO A 346 -24.64 -1.66 -9.04
C PRO A 346 -23.79 -2.69 -8.36
N GLY A 347 -24.02 -4.01 -8.50
CA GLY A 347 -23.05 -5.04 -8.20
C GLY A 347 -23.55 -6.45 -8.41
N PRO A 348 -22.95 -7.50 -7.81
CA PRO A 348 -23.51 -8.83 -7.93
C PRO A 348 -24.92 -8.82 -7.34
N VAL A 349 -25.91 -8.88 -8.23
CA VAL A 349 -27.33 -8.93 -7.88
C VAL A 349 -27.70 -10.39 -7.74
N LEU A 350 -27.99 -10.80 -6.53
CA LEU A 350 -28.22 -12.21 -6.19
C LEU A 350 -29.71 -12.42 -5.92
N GLY A 351 -30.47 -12.50 -7.01
CA GLY A 351 -31.92 -12.60 -6.97
C GLY A 351 -32.57 -11.31 -6.44
N ASN A 352 -33.37 -11.45 -5.39
CA ASN A 352 -34.02 -10.36 -4.68
C ASN A 352 -33.09 -9.73 -3.62
N MET A 353 -31.87 -10.27 -3.42
CA MET A 353 -30.81 -9.60 -2.65
C MET A 353 -30.13 -8.58 -3.58
N ASN A 354 -30.75 -7.42 -3.71
CA ASN A 354 -30.42 -6.45 -4.75
C ASN A 354 -30.34 -5.00 -4.27
N VAL A 355 -30.41 -4.81 -2.96
CA VAL A 355 -30.18 -3.55 -2.24
C VAL A 355 -29.09 -3.85 -1.22
N TRP A 356 -28.07 -2.98 -1.14
CA TRP A 356 -27.01 -3.14 -0.16
C TRP A 356 -27.44 -2.72 1.25
N GLY A 357 -28.21 -1.64 1.33
CA GLY A 357 -28.64 -1.05 2.59
C GLY A 357 -27.58 -0.09 3.15
N THR A 358 -27.24 -0.21 4.43
CA THR A 358 -26.19 0.64 5.01
C THR A 358 -24.83 0.30 4.39
N GLN A 359 -24.18 1.26 3.70
CA GLN A 359 -22.88 1.06 3.03
C GLN A 359 -21.80 0.65 4.03
N THR A 360 -21.47 1.55 4.94
CA THR A 360 -20.44 1.32 5.96
C THR A 360 -21.07 0.90 7.29
N THR A 361 -20.59 -0.19 7.87
CA THR A 361 -21.19 -0.79 9.06
C THR A 361 -20.27 -0.56 10.26
N GLY A 362 -20.79 -0.02 11.36
CA GLY A 362 -19.97 0.27 12.54
C GLY A 362 -20.72 0.19 13.86
N PRO A 363 -20.09 0.62 14.97
CA PRO A 363 -20.71 0.63 16.28
C PRO A 363 -22.01 1.45 16.26
N GLY A 364 -23.14 0.79 16.53
CA GLY A 364 -24.47 1.42 16.51
C GLY A 364 -25.31 1.14 15.26
N TRP A 365 -24.82 0.35 14.30
CA TRP A 365 -25.62 -0.11 13.17
C TRP A 365 -26.88 -0.86 13.61
N ASP A 366 -28.05 -0.35 13.18
CA ASP A 366 -29.36 -0.97 13.40
C ASP A 366 -29.68 -1.96 12.27
N PHE A 367 -29.07 -3.14 12.32
CA PHE A 367 -29.28 -4.23 11.36
C PHE A 367 -30.75 -4.67 11.24
N ALA A 368 -31.61 -4.31 12.20
CA ALA A 368 -33.02 -4.64 12.14
C ALA A 368 -33.80 -3.75 11.17
N LYS A 369 -33.33 -2.53 10.95
CA LYS A 369 -33.90 -1.55 10.00
C LYS A 369 -33.10 -1.45 8.70
N ASP A 370 -31.98 -2.13 8.58
CA ASP A 370 -31.18 -2.16 7.35
C ASP A 370 -32.02 -2.75 6.19
N SER A 371 -32.22 -1.93 5.14
CA SER A 371 -33.03 -2.27 3.97
C SER A 371 -32.40 -3.34 3.09
N GLY A 372 -31.09 -3.58 3.21
CA GLY A 372 -30.37 -4.63 2.49
C GLY A 372 -30.51 -6.02 3.11
N LEU A 373 -31.17 -6.13 4.27
CA LEU A 373 -31.33 -7.39 5.00
C LEU A 373 -32.80 -7.80 5.10
N VAL A 374 -33.13 -9.00 4.61
CA VAL A 374 -34.44 -9.63 4.83
C VAL A 374 -34.34 -10.67 5.95
N ARG A 375 -35.21 -10.57 6.95
CA ARG A 375 -35.25 -11.52 8.07
C ARG A 375 -36.21 -12.68 7.77
N LEU A 376 -35.66 -13.87 7.55
CA LEU A 376 -36.39 -15.09 7.16
C LEU A 376 -36.16 -16.22 8.19
N PRO A 377 -36.73 -16.15 9.41
CA PRO A 377 -36.43 -17.12 10.46
C PRO A 377 -37.06 -18.49 10.19
N LYS A 378 -36.29 -19.56 10.46
CA LYS A 378 -36.75 -20.95 10.35
C LYS A 378 -37.86 -21.25 11.37
N GLY A 379 -38.89 -21.97 10.94
CA GLY A 379 -40.01 -22.39 11.78
C GLY A 379 -41.07 -21.30 12.00
N SER A 380 -40.91 -20.13 11.37
CA SER A 380 -41.81 -18.98 11.53
C SER A 380 -42.53 -18.62 10.23
N LYS A 381 -43.77 -18.15 10.36
CA LYS A 381 -44.47 -17.51 9.25
C LYS A 381 -43.73 -16.22 8.87
N TRP A 382 -43.68 -15.94 7.57
CA TRP A 382 -43.13 -14.69 7.05
C TRP A 382 -44.26 -13.77 6.58
N SER A 383 -43.95 -12.49 6.38
CA SER A 383 -44.89 -11.48 5.88
C SER A 383 -44.36 -10.85 4.59
N LEU A 384 -43.86 -11.67 3.66
CA LEU A 384 -43.34 -11.20 2.38
C LEU A 384 -44.48 -10.81 1.44
N SER A 385 -44.27 -9.76 0.66
CA SER A 385 -45.18 -9.34 -0.40
C SER A 385 -44.87 -10.09 -1.71
N SER A 386 -45.89 -10.26 -2.56
CA SER A 386 -45.71 -10.77 -3.93
C SER A 386 -44.75 -9.89 -4.73
N ALA A 387 -44.84 -8.57 -4.56
CA ALA A 387 -43.96 -7.61 -5.22
C ALA A 387 -42.48 -7.84 -4.88
N TYR A 388 -42.14 -8.16 -3.63
CA TYR A 388 -40.76 -8.49 -3.24
C TYR A 388 -40.32 -9.84 -3.80
N VAL A 389 -41.11 -10.90 -3.58
CA VAL A 389 -40.69 -12.26 -3.96
C VAL A 389 -40.59 -12.43 -5.49
N SER A 390 -41.36 -11.67 -6.25
CA SER A 390 -41.42 -11.74 -7.71
C SER A 390 -40.48 -10.79 -8.46
N GLN A 391 -39.59 -10.04 -7.80
CA GLN A 391 -38.71 -9.08 -8.51
C GLN A 391 -37.85 -9.77 -9.57
N THR A 392 -37.09 -10.82 -9.19
CA THR A 392 -36.27 -11.56 -10.17
C THR A 392 -37.10 -12.28 -11.22
N LEU A 393 -38.30 -12.77 -10.86
CA LEU A 393 -39.20 -13.40 -11.83
C LEU A 393 -39.58 -12.44 -12.96
N GLN A 394 -40.00 -11.23 -12.59
CA GLN A 394 -40.41 -10.21 -13.55
C GLN A 394 -39.24 -9.78 -14.42
N LEU A 395 -38.03 -9.64 -13.84
CA LEU A 395 -36.81 -9.35 -14.60
C LEU A 395 -36.47 -10.45 -15.62
N LYS A 396 -36.81 -11.71 -15.34
CA LYS A 396 -36.65 -12.85 -16.24
C LYS A 396 -37.87 -13.10 -17.16
N GLY A 397 -38.83 -12.17 -17.18
CA GLY A 397 -40.00 -12.20 -18.08
C GLY A 397 -41.15 -13.09 -17.59
N TYR A 398 -41.16 -13.51 -16.33
CA TYR A 398 -42.24 -14.31 -15.75
C TYR A 398 -43.29 -13.44 -15.05
N GLY A 399 -44.50 -14.00 -14.87
CA GLY A 399 -45.54 -13.38 -14.04
C GLY A 399 -45.20 -13.38 -12.55
N THR A 400 -46.00 -12.70 -11.74
CA THR A 400 -45.83 -12.67 -10.28
C THR A 400 -46.40 -13.91 -9.58
N TYR A 401 -46.05 -14.12 -8.31
CA TYR A 401 -46.68 -15.12 -7.47
C TYR A 401 -48.02 -14.60 -6.94
N ASN A 402 -49.08 -15.39 -7.09
CA ASN A 402 -50.41 -15.02 -6.65
C ASN A 402 -50.62 -15.26 -5.14
N ALA A 403 -51.81 -14.94 -4.63
CA ALA A 403 -52.12 -15.07 -3.20
C ALA A 403 -52.00 -16.51 -2.66
N ALA A 404 -52.34 -17.52 -3.46
CA ALA A 404 -52.27 -18.93 -3.05
C ALA A 404 -50.81 -19.42 -2.96
N GLU A 405 -49.95 -18.97 -3.88
CA GLU A 405 -48.51 -19.24 -3.84
C GLU A 405 -47.85 -18.52 -2.66
N MET A 406 -48.18 -17.24 -2.46
CA MET A 406 -47.67 -16.45 -1.34
C MET A 406 -48.09 -17.03 0.01
N ALA A 407 -49.26 -17.66 0.11
CA ALA A 407 -49.68 -18.37 1.33
C ALA A 407 -48.75 -19.54 1.67
N VAL A 408 -48.21 -20.24 0.66
CA VAL A 408 -47.24 -21.33 0.85
C VAL A 408 -45.85 -20.76 1.17
N ILE A 409 -45.38 -19.77 0.40
CA ILE A 409 -44.07 -19.12 0.59
C ILE A 409 -43.96 -18.47 1.98
N ASN A 410 -45.05 -17.92 2.52
CA ASN A 410 -45.08 -17.33 3.86
C ASN A 410 -45.36 -18.34 4.99
N SER A 411 -45.56 -19.63 4.68
CA SER A 411 -45.87 -20.66 5.68
C SER A 411 -44.64 -21.43 6.16
N SER A 412 -44.53 -21.66 7.48
CA SER A 412 -43.49 -22.51 8.08
C SER A 412 -43.86 -24.00 8.21
N THR A 413 -44.96 -24.45 7.60
CA THR A 413 -45.49 -25.82 7.76
C THR A 413 -44.42 -26.91 7.64
N TYR A 414 -43.48 -26.77 6.68
CA TYR A 414 -42.47 -27.79 6.38
C TYR A 414 -41.07 -27.46 6.90
N ASP A 415 -40.89 -26.34 7.63
CA ASP A 415 -39.58 -25.84 8.07
C ASP A 415 -38.87 -26.75 9.08
N ARG A 416 -39.54 -27.78 9.64
CA ARG A 416 -38.86 -28.79 10.46
C ARG A 416 -37.70 -29.45 9.70
N SER A 417 -37.87 -29.64 8.38
CA SER A 417 -36.79 -30.08 7.49
C SER A 417 -35.94 -28.88 7.04
N THR A 418 -34.63 -28.93 7.29
CA THR A 418 -33.70 -27.90 6.81
C THR A 418 -33.71 -27.80 5.29
N THR A 419 -33.83 -28.93 4.57
CA THR A 419 -33.93 -28.95 3.11
C THR A 419 -35.16 -28.18 2.63
N GLN A 420 -36.32 -28.41 3.24
CA GLN A 420 -37.56 -27.71 2.86
C GLN A 420 -37.48 -26.21 3.17
N TYR A 421 -36.91 -25.86 4.32
CA TYR A 421 -36.63 -24.46 4.66
C TYR A 421 -35.69 -23.80 3.63
N TYR A 422 -34.66 -24.51 3.13
CA TYR A 422 -33.77 -23.99 2.08
C TYR A 422 -34.49 -23.80 0.74
N LEU A 423 -35.34 -24.74 0.32
CA LEU A 423 -36.16 -24.56 -0.89
C LEU A 423 -37.05 -23.32 -0.77
N ARG A 424 -37.66 -23.11 0.40
CA ARG A 424 -38.46 -21.92 0.71
C ARG A 424 -37.63 -20.63 0.68
N LEU A 425 -36.40 -20.64 1.20
CA LEU A 425 -35.46 -19.51 1.11
C LEU A 425 -35.11 -19.17 -0.35
N ARG A 426 -34.79 -20.18 -1.18
CA ARG A 426 -34.41 -19.97 -2.59
C ARG A 426 -35.51 -19.27 -3.37
N VAL A 427 -36.77 -19.62 -3.12
CA VAL A 427 -37.93 -18.96 -3.73
C VAL A 427 -38.11 -17.53 -3.18
N ALA A 428 -38.06 -17.36 -1.86
CA ALA A 428 -38.23 -16.04 -1.21
C ALA A 428 -37.18 -15.02 -1.65
N LEU A 429 -35.92 -15.46 -1.77
CA LEU A 429 -34.79 -14.65 -2.21
C LEU A 429 -34.70 -14.52 -3.74
N GLY A 430 -35.67 -15.04 -4.50
CA GLY A 430 -35.69 -14.90 -5.97
C GLY A 430 -34.58 -15.65 -6.69
N LEU A 431 -33.92 -16.60 -6.03
CA LEU A 431 -32.84 -17.41 -6.60
C LEU A 431 -33.40 -18.50 -7.53
N ASP A 432 -34.59 -19.02 -7.21
CA ASP A 432 -35.33 -19.95 -8.05
C ASP A 432 -36.77 -19.50 -8.28
N ARG A 433 -37.31 -19.91 -9.43
CA ARG A 433 -38.75 -19.92 -9.71
C ARG A 433 -39.35 -21.22 -9.21
N TRP A 434 -40.42 -21.13 -8.43
CA TRP A 434 -41.30 -22.24 -8.13
C TRP A 434 -42.39 -22.36 -9.19
N LYS A 435 -42.38 -23.45 -9.97
CA LYS A 435 -43.49 -23.84 -10.83
C LYS A 435 -44.58 -24.41 -9.93
N SER A 436 -45.47 -23.61 -9.36
CA SER A 436 -46.41 -24.12 -8.35
C SER A 436 -47.52 -25.01 -8.91
N GLY A 437 -47.90 -24.83 -10.17
CA GLY A 437 -49.07 -25.50 -10.75
C GLY A 437 -50.42 -25.02 -10.19
N LYS A 438 -50.43 -23.99 -9.32
CA LYS A 438 -51.65 -23.43 -8.76
C LYS A 438 -52.44 -22.66 -9.82
N SER A 439 -53.77 -22.71 -9.72
CA SER A 439 -54.66 -21.97 -10.63
C SER A 439 -54.32 -20.48 -10.64
N GLY A 440 -54.05 -19.94 -11.83
CA GLY A 440 -53.64 -18.54 -12.02
C GLY A 440 -52.26 -18.18 -11.45
N GLY A 441 -51.43 -19.17 -11.11
CA GLY A 441 -50.05 -18.98 -10.61
C GLY A 441 -49.00 -19.40 -11.64
N GLN A 442 -47.77 -19.64 -11.18
CA GLN A 442 -46.66 -20.13 -12.01
C GLN A 442 -46.93 -21.56 -12.48
N ALA A 443 -46.93 -21.76 -13.80
CA ALA A 443 -47.25 -23.04 -14.42
C ALA A 443 -46.14 -24.10 -14.22
N GLY A 444 -46.54 -25.38 -14.12
CA GLY A 444 -45.65 -26.54 -14.28
C GLY A 444 -45.39 -27.42 -13.04
N GLY A 445 -46.03 -27.14 -11.90
CA GLY A 445 -46.00 -28.00 -10.69
C GLY A 445 -47.25 -28.84 -10.53
N ASP A 446 -47.36 -29.49 -9.37
CA ASP A 446 -48.49 -30.38 -9.06
C ASP A 446 -49.68 -29.68 -8.37
N GLY A 447 -49.53 -28.41 -8.01
CA GLY A 447 -50.58 -27.57 -7.41
C GLY A 447 -50.70 -27.70 -5.89
N ASP A 448 -49.87 -28.52 -5.24
CA ASP A 448 -49.93 -28.78 -3.80
C ASP A 448 -49.43 -27.60 -2.95
N ASN A 449 -49.45 -27.73 -1.62
CA ASN A 449 -49.05 -26.66 -0.70
C ASN A 449 -47.60 -26.77 -0.22
N LYS A 450 -46.72 -27.38 -1.01
CA LYS A 450 -45.32 -27.65 -0.66
C LYS A 450 -44.40 -27.18 -1.79
N ILE A 451 -43.19 -26.78 -1.45
CA ILE A 451 -42.18 -26.39 -2.43
C ILE A 451 -41.22 -27.56 -2.57
N GLU A 452 -41.16 -28.14 -3.76
CA GLU A 452 -40.33 -29.32 -4.02
C GLU A 452 -39.20 -29.04 -5.03
N ALA A 453 -38.09 -29.76 -4.89
CA ALA A 453 -36.90 -29.50 -5.69
C ALA A 453 -37.11 -29.71 -7.21
N ASN A 454 -37.96 -30.66 -7.59
CA ASN A 454 -38.40 -30.92 -8.98
C ASN A 454 -39.30 -29.81 -9.56
N GLU A 455 -39.86 -28.95 -8.71
CA GLU A 455 -40.68 -27.81 -9.11
C GLU A 455 -39.88 -26.51 -9.23
N LEU A 456 -38.64 -26.49 -8.73
CA LEU A 456 -37.77 -25.32 -8.81
C LEU A 456 -37.00 -25.24 -10.12
N VAL A 457 -36.94 -24.04 -10.68
CA VAL A 457 -36.09 -23.69 -11.82
C VAL A 457 -35.14 -22.59 -11.39
N PRO A 458 -33.81 -22.80 -11.44
CA PRO A 458 -32.85 -21.75 -11.12
C PRO A 458 -33.06 -20.50 -11.97
N LEU A 459 -33.15 -19.34 -11.31
CA LEU A 459 -33.18 -18.02 -11.94
C LEU A 459 -31.83 -17.32 -11.85
N VAL A 460 -31.15 -17.52 -10.71
CA VAL A 460 -29.82 -16.96 -10.45
C VAL A 460 -28.91 -18.10 -9.97
N PRO A 461 -28.09 -18.66 -10.87
CA PRO A 461 -27.09 -19.63 -10.48
C PRO A 461 -26.07 -18.99 -9.54
N TYR A 462 -25.53 -19.80 -8.62
CA TYR A 462 -24.45 -19.34 -7.76
C TYR A 462 -23.20 -19.01 -8.60
N PRO A 463 -22.44 -17.94 -8.29
CA PRO A 463 -21.27 -17.51 -9.06
C PRO A 463 -20.03 -18.40 -8.90
N SER A 464 -20.14 -19.72 -9.09
CA SER A 464 -19.04 -20.68 -8.99
C SER A 464 -18.33 -20.97 -10.31
N ALA A 465 -18.45 -20.09 -11.31
CA ALA A 465 -17.85 -20.28 -12.62
C ALA A 465 -17.25 -18.96 -13.10
N ALA A 466 -16.14 -19.03 -13.84
CA ALA A 466 -15.42 -17.89 -14.41
C ALA A 466 -16.28 -16.93 -15.25
N SER A 467 -17.45 -17.36 -15.72
CA SER A 467 -18.46 -16.48 -16.31
C SER A 467 -19.84 -16.87 -15.81
N ASN A 468 -20.50 -15.96 -15.08
CA ASN A 468 -21.89 -16.10 -14.67
C ASN A 468 -22.67 -14.83 -15.03
N PRO A 469 -23.19 -14.74 -16.27
CA PRO A 469 -23.83 -13.53 -16.78
C PRO A 469 -25.11 -13.15 -16.01
N ASP A 470 -25.71 -14.10 -15.29
CA ASP A 470 -26.91 -13.87 -14.48
C ASP A 470 -26.61 -13.19 -13.15
N SER A 471 -25.42 -13.43 -12.58
CA SER A 471 -25.00 -12.87 -11.28
C SER A 471 -24.11 -11.64 -11.42
N THR A 472 -23.49 -11.43 -12.58
CA THR A 472 -22.48 -10.38 -12.82
C THR A 472 -21.41 -10.31 -11.74
N SER A 473 -21.10 -11.46 -11.13
CA SER A 473 -20.11 -11.63 -10.06
C SER A 473 -18.91 -12.36 -10.63
N LYS A 474 -17.71 -12.01 -10.15
CA LYS A 474 -16.51 -12.84 -10.30
C LYS A 474 -16.73 -14.21 -9.65
N GLU A 475 -15.92 -15.18 -10.06
CA GLU A 475 -15.99 -16.56 -9.58
C GLU A 475 -15.65 -16.67 -8.09
N VAL A 476 -16.55 -17.26 -7.30
CA VAL A 476 -16.37 -17.45 -5.86
C VAL A 476 -16.80 -18.85 -5.41
N GLY A 477 -16.25 -19.29 -4.28
CA GLY A 477 -16.44 -20.63 -3.74
C GLY A 477 -17.80 -20.83 -3.08
N GLY A 478 -18.16 -22.09 -2.87
CA GLY A 478 -19.37 -22.49 -2.12
C GLY A 478 -20.63 -22.62 -2.96
N ASN A 479 -21.79 -22.49 -2.31
CA ASN A 479 -23.10 -22.56 -2.95
C ASN A 479 -24.18 -21.91 -2.07
N TRP A 480 -25.42 -21.78 -2.59
CA TRP A 480 -26.53 -21.20 -1.83
C TRP A 480 -26.80 -21.90 -0.50
N ASN A 481 -26.69 -23.22 -0.43
CA ASN A 481 -26.98 -23.96 0.80
C ASN A 481 -25.91 -23.75 1.89
N SER A 482 -24.63 -23.63 1.51
CA SER A 482 -23.56 -23.31 2.47
C SER A 482 -23.69 -21.87 2.97
N TYR A 483 -24.00 -20.92 2.10
CA TYR A 483 -24.36 -19.56 2.50
C TYR A 483 -25.54 -19.55 3.49
N PHE A 484 -26.63 -20.29 3.20
CA PHE A 484 -27.75 -20.36 4.13
C PHE A 484 -27.36 -21.00 5.46
N ALA A 485 -26.53 -22.04 5.44
CA ALA A 485 -26.03 -22.69 6.64
C ALA A 485 -25.24 -21.71 7.52
N TYR A 486 -24.37 -20.90 6.91
CA TYR A 486 -23.62 -19.84 7.57
C TYR A 486 -24.56 -18.84 8.26
N VAL A 487 -25.51 -18.26 7.51
CA VAL A 487 -26.42 -17.22 8.04
C VAL A 487 -27.28 -17.71 9.20
N ILE A 488 -27.66 -19.00 9.23
CA ILE A 488 -28.47 -19.56 10.31
C ILE A 488 -27.65 -20.21 11.43
N SER A 489 -26.33 -20.29 11.29
CA SER A 489 -25.45 -20.93 12.27
C SER A 489 -25.33 -20.05 13.52
N THR A 490 -25.39 -20.66 14.69
CA THR A 490 -25.03 -19.97 15.95
C THR A 490 -23.52 -19.81 16.12
N SER A 491 -22.75 -20.52 15.30
CA SER A 491 -21.29 -20.54 15.38
C SER A 491 -20.62 -19.63 14.35
N ALA A 492 -21.36 -19.13 13.36
CA ALA A 492 -20.86 -18.13 12.41
C ALA A 492 -20.36 -16.90 13.18
N SER A 493 -19.21 -16.38 12.78
CA SER A 493 -18.51 -15.28 13.45
C SER A 493 -19.39 -14.04 13.55
N MET A 494 -20.13 -13.67 12.50
CA MET A 494 -21.10 -12.57 12.54
C MET A 494 -22.24 -12.75 13.55
N ASN A 495 -22.57 -13.99 13.93
CA ASN A 495 -23.65 -14.30 14.88
C ASN A 495 -23.16 -14.44 16.33
N ARG A 496 -21.87 -14.17 16.59
CA ARG A 496 -21.25 -14.35 17.91
C ARG A 496 -20.79 -13.02 18.47
N TYR A 497 -21.11 -12.79 19.74
CA TYR A 497 -20.50 -11.73 20.54
C TYR A 497 -19.72 -12.36 21.68
N ASN A 498 -18.39 -12.38 21.55
CA ASN A 498 -17.46 -12.79 22.58
C ASN A 498 -16.16 -11.96 22.52
N PRO A 499 -16.08 -10.84 23.27
CA PRO A 499 -14.90 -9.98 23.30
C PRO A 499 -13.63 -10.66 23.81
N SER A 500 -13.74 -11.76 24.57
CA SER A 500 -12.54 -12.48 25.06
C SER A 500 -11.81 -13.28 23.99
N THR A 501 -12.39 -13.40 22.80
CA THR A 501 -11.86 -14.13 21.64
C THR A 501 -12.02 -13.29 20.36
N ASP A 502 -12.13 -11.97 20.51
CA ASP A 502 -12.25 -11.00 19.42
C ASP A 502 -13.36 -11.31 18.39
N TYR A 503 -14.52 -11.73 18.89
CA TYR A 503 -15.75 -11.77 18.12
C TYR A 503 -16.70 -10.68 18.62
N TYR A 504 -17.02 -9.72 17.77
CA TYR A 504 -17.85 -8.55 18.05
C TYR A 504 -19.11 -8.51 17.17
N GLY A 505 -19.57 -9.66 16.66
CA GLY A 505 -20.82 -9.80 15.91
C GLY A 505 -22.08 -9.69 16.79
N ASP A 506 -23.22 -10.12 16.26
CA ASP A 506 -24.52 -10.09 16.95
C ASP A 506 -25.40 -11.31 16.63
N PRO A 507 -25.85 -12.09 17.64
CA PRO A 507 -26.78 -13.19 17.42
C PRO A 507 -28.09 -12.81 16.70
N GLY A 508 -28.47 -11.53 16.71
CA GLY A 508 -29.62 -10.96 16.00
C GLY A 508 -29.46 -10.84 14.49
N LEU A 509 -28.23 -11.00 13.96
CA LEU A 509 -27.96 -11.13 12.53
C LEU A 509 -28.40 -12.49 11.98
N ARG A 510 -28.60 -13.48 12.86
CA ARG A 510 -29.07 -14.80 12.47
C ARG A 510 -30.40 -14.71 11.72
N TYR A 511 -30.48 -15.43 10.60
CA TYR A 511 -31.62 -15.43 9.67
C TYR A 511 -31.83 -14.13 8.88
N ARG A 512 -30.84 -13.24 8.84
CA ARG A 512 -30.88 -12.06 7.97
C ARG A 512 -30.05 -12.33 6.73
N PHE A 513 -30.72 -12.33 5.59
CA PHE A 513 -30.11 -12.61 4.30
C PHE A 513 -30.01 -11.32 3.50
N GLY A 514 -28.86 -11.11 2.87
CA GLY A 514 -28.59 -9.99 1.99
C GLY A 514 -27.22 -10.11 1.35
N LEU A 515 -26.85 -9.13 0.53
CA LEU A 515 -25.55 -9.09 -0.13
C LEU A 515 -24.41 -8.99 0.89
N LYS A 516 -24.58 -8.17 1.94
CA LYS A 516 -23.58 -8.00 3.01
C LYS A 516 -23.26 -9.29 3.75
N THR A 517 -24.29 -10.04 4.16
CA THR A 517 -24.08 -11.35 4.82
C THR A 517 -23.54 -12.41 3.86
N TRP A 518 -23.74 -12.25 2.55
CA TRP A 518 -23.14 -13.12 1.55
C TRP A 518 -21.65 -12.81 1.33
N VAL A 519 -21.27 -11.53 1.27
CA VAL A 519 -19.85 -11.11 1.23
C VAL A 519 -19.13 -11.56 2.50
N ASP A 520 -19.77 -11.40 3.66
CA ASP A 520 -19.25 -11.89 4.93
C ASP A 520 -19.04 -13.42 4.92
N TYR A 521 -19.99 -14.18 4.38
CA TYR A 521 -19.81 -15.63 4.16
C TYR A 521 -18.60 -15.95 3.26
N LEU A 522 -18.37 -15.17 2.21
CA LEU A 522 -17.22 -15.40 1.33
C LEU A 522 -15.89 -15.17 2.06
N GLN A 523 -15.81 -14.09 2.84
CA GLN A 523 -14.61 -13.75 3.61
C GLN A 523 -14.33 -14.79 4.71
N GLU A 524 -15.36 -15.33 5.35
CA GLU A 524 -15.20 -16.21 6.53
C GLU A 524 -15.15 -17.70 6.19
N GLU A 525 -15.79 -18.13 5.11
CA GLU A 525 -15.91 -19.56 4.77
C GLU A 525 -15.27 -19.90 3.42
N GLN A 526 -14.96 -18.92 2.56
CA GLN A 526 -14.46 -19.12 1.19
C GLN A 526 -13.25 -18.23 0.85
N GLU A 527 -12.39 -18.00 1.84
CA GLU A 527 -11.29 -17.02 1.85
C GLU A 527 -10.13 -17.29 0.89
N GLY A 528 -9.84 -18.54 0.50
CA GLY A 528 -8.62 -18.85 -0.26
C GLY A 528 -8.79 -18.62 -1.75
N THR A 529 -7.72 -18.24 -2.46
CA THR A 529 -7.76 -17.97 -3.91
C THR A 529 -8.23 -19.18 -4.73
N ALA A 530 -7.93 -20.40 -4.27
CA ALA A 530 -8.43 -21.62 -4.91
C ALA A 530 -9.94 -21.84 -4.68
N ALA A 531 -10.50 -21.33 -3.58
CA ALA A 531 -11.92 -21.40 -3.29
C ALA A 531 -12.67 -20.26 -3.98
N SER A 532 -12.18 -19.02 -3.84
CA SER A 532 -12.78 -17.81 -4.40
C SER A 532 -11.74 -16.98 -5.16
N PRO A 533 -11.41 -17.33 -6.41
CA PRO A 533 -10.47 -16.55 -7.23
C PRO A 533 -10.96 -15.12 -7.51
N GLY A 534 -12.27 -14.87 -7.42
CA GLY A 534 -12.85 -13.53 -7.58
C GLY A 534 -12.52 -12.55 -6.45
N LEU A 535 -12.04 -13.04 -5.31
CA LEU A 535 -11.53 -12.22 -4.21
C LEU A 535 -10.06 -11.82 -4.39
N ASP A 536 -9.41 -12.25 -5.48
CA ASP A 536 -8.05 -11.84 -5.80
C ASP A 536 -7.94 -10.32 -5.92
N GLY A 537 -7.00 -9.72 -5.19
CA GLY A 537 -6.85 -8.27 -5.07
C GLY A 537 -8.02 -7.53 -4.40
N ALA A 538 -8.94 -8.23 -3.73
CA ALA A 538 -10.05 -7.59 -3.06
C ALA A 538 -9.55 -6.72 -1.88
N PRO A 539 -10.15 -5.53 -1.64
CA PRO A 539 -9.73 -4.61 -0.59
C PRO A 539 -10.21 -5.04 0.81
N THR A 540 -10.13 -6.33 1.14
CA THR A 540 -10.44 -6.86 2.47
C THR A 540 -9.43 -6.34 3.50
N GLN A 541 -9.85 -5.88 4.66
CA GLN A 541 -8.98 -5.23 5.65
C GLN A 541 -8.55 -6.20 6.76
N PRO A 542 -7.29 -6.16 7.22
CA PRO A 542 -6.24 -5.19 6.88
C PRO A 542 -5.48 -5.42 5.56
N MET A 543 -5.70 -6.52 4.83
CA MET A 543 -4.91 -6.83 3.62
C MET A 543 -4.86 -5.68 2.61
N GLY A 544 -6.00 -5.06 2.31
CA GLY A 544 -6.08 -3.92 1.38
C GLY A 544 -5.21 -2.75 1.85
N ALA A 545 -5.25 -2.39 3.13
CA ALA A 545 -4.38 -1.38 3.69
C ALA A 545 -2.89 -1.77 3.63
N VAL A 546 -2.55 -3.04 3.89
CA VAL A 546 -1.19 -3.56 3.74
C VAL A 546 -0.68 -3.36 2.31
N ILE A 547 -1.49 -3.71 1.31
CA ILE A 547 -1.18 -3.53 -0.12
C ILE A 547 -0.95 -2.04 -0.43
N ASP A 548 -1.85 -1.16 0.01
CA ASP A 548 -1.70 0.29 -0.16
C ASP A 548 -0.42 0.84 0.49
N GLY A 549 -0.06 0.33 1.67
CA GLY A 549 1.16 0.69 2.37
C GLY A 549 2.42 0.26 1.62
N VAL A 550 2.44 -0.98 1.12
CA VAL A 550 3.55 -1.49 0.29
C VAL A 550 3.68 -0.65 -0.99
N ASN A 551 2.58 -0.35 -1.67
CA ASN A 551 2.59 0.48 -2.87
C ASN A 551 3.17 1.87 -2.61
N ALA A 552 2.77 2.52 -1.50
CA ALA A 552 3.36 3.80 -1.10
C ALA A 552 4.87 3.70 -0.80
N ALA A 553 5.32 2.60 -0.20
CA ALA A 553 6.74 2.35 0.03
C ALA A 553 7.53 2.21 -1.28
N LEU A 554 6.95 1.51 -2.27
CA LEU A 554 7.53 1.36 -3.61
C LEU A 554 7.61 2.71 -4.34
N ASP A 555 6.57 3.55 -4.24
CA ASP A 555 6.55 4.90 -4.82
C ASP A 555 7.71 5.74 -4.27
N ILE A 556 7.95 5.71 -2.96
CA ILE A 556 9.08 6.42 -2.33
C ILE A 556 10.43 5.89 -2.84
N ILE A 557 10.58 4.57 -2.97
CA ILE A 557 11.81 3.96 -3.48
C ILE A 557 12.10 4.42 -4.91
N GLN A 558 11.07 4.51 -5.74
CA GLN A 558 11.15 5.00 -7.13
C GLN A 558 11.43 6.51 -7.20
N GLU A 559 10.73 7.33 -6.40
CA GLU A 559 10.92 8.79 -6.35
C GLU A 559 12.33 9.18 -5.89
N LEU A 560 12.90 8.45 -4.94
CA LEU A 560 14.27 8.67 -4.47
C LEU A 560 15.33 8.23 -5.49
N GLN A 561 14.94 7.58 -6.60
CA GLN A 561 15.82 6.90 -7.56
C GLN A 561 16.94 6.12 -6.86
N SER A 562 16.56 5.42 -5.80
CA SER A 562 17.53 4.77 -4.95
C SER A 562 18.11 3.53 -5.61
N ASP A 563 19.37 3.23 -5.29
CA ASP A 563 19.98 1.95 -5.62
C ASP A 563 19.42 0.82 -4.72
N ASP A 564 18.18 0.92 -4.22
CA ASP A 564 17.56 -0.10 -3.38
C ASP A 564 16.99 -1.22 -4.26
N GLN A 565 17.11 -2.46 -3.78
CA GLN A 565 16.44 -3.61 -4.40
C GLN A 565 15.34 -4.09 -3.47
N VAL A 566 14.24 -4.55 -4.05
CA VAL A 566 13.06 -4.97 -3.31
C VAL A 566 12.70 -6.41 -3.66
N GLY A 567 12.35 -7.19 -2.65
CA GLY A 567 11.81 -8.53 -2.80
C GLY A 567 10.63 -8.76 -1.86
N MET A 568 10.00 -9.92 -1.98
CA MET A 568 8.78 -10.23 -1.23
C MET A 568 8.73 -11.69 -0.81
N ALA A 569 8.33 -11.90 0.43
CA ALA A 569 7.94 -13.17 1.01
C ALA A 569 6.58 -13.02 1.68
N GLY A 570 5.89 -14.13 1.86
CA GLY A 570 4.59 -14.17 2.51
C GLY A 570 4.46 -15.39 3.40
N TYR A 571 3.39 -15.50 4.15
CA TYR A 571 3.17 -16.68 4.99
C TYR A 571 1.70 -16.95 5.28
N GLY A 572 1.43 -18.21 5.60
CA GLY A 572 0.17 -18.70 6.14
C GLY A 572 0.51 -19.81 7.14
N THR A 573 0.09 -21.05 6.86
CA THR A 573 0.48 -22.24 7.65
C THR A 573 1.99 -22.47 7.58
N VAL A 574 2.57 -22.12 6.44
CA VAL A 574 4.01 -22.11 6.21
C VAL A 574 4.44 -20.76 5.61
N GLY A 575 5.73 -20.48 5.63
CA GLY A 575 6.34 -19.36 4.93
C GLY A 575 6.59 -19.68 3.45
N TYR A 576 6.26 -18.71 2.60
CA TYR A 576 6.37 -18.77 1.15
C TYR A 576 7.36 -17.69 0.66
N GLY A 577 8.45 -18.13 0.04
CA GLY A 577 9.35 -17.27 -0.71
C GLY A 577 9.21 -17.52 -2.22
N PRO A 578 10.12 -16.96 -3.04
CA PRO A 578 10.04 -17.06 -4.50
C PRO A 578 10.36 -18.47 -5.01
N ALA A 579 11.04 -19.30 -4.21
CA ALA A 579 11.25 -20.72 -4.52
C ALA A 579 9.96 -21.53 -4.34
N GLU A 580 9.16 -21.20 -3.33
CA GLU A 580 7.91 -21.91 -3.02
C GLU A 580 6.71 -21.37 -3.82
N LYS A 581 6.71 -20.08 -4.16
CA LYS A 581 5.62 -19.36 -4.85
C LYS A 581 6.18 -18.32 -5.86
N PRO A 582 6.72 -18.77 -7.02
CA PRO A 582 7.50 -17.91 -7.91
C PRO A 582 6.74 -16.73 -8.55
N ASP A 583 5.44 -16.88 -8.82
CA ASP A 583 4.65 -15.84 -9.50
C ASP A 583 4.09 -14.81 -8.51
N ASN A 584 3.71 -15.24 -7.29
CA ASN A 584 3.16 -14.35 -6.27
C ASN A 584 4.21 -13.74 -5.34
N MET A 585 5.37 -14.38 -5.17
CA MET A 585 6.48 -13.89 -4.33
C MET A 585 7.63 -13.41 -5.21
N SER A 586 8.62 -12.72 -4.63
CA SER A 586 9.71 -12.13 -5.43
C SER A 586 11.08 -12.23 -4.80
N TRP A 587 12.07 -12.65 -5.61
CA TRP A 587 13.47 -12.40 -5.29
C TRP A 587 13.72 -10.88 -5.31
N LEU A 588 14.86 -10.47 -4.78
CA LEU A 588 15.33 -9.09 -4.90
C LEU A 588 15.43 -8.71 -6.37
N ILE A 589 14.70 -7.68 -6.75
CA ILE A 589 14.71 -7.08 -8.08
C ILE A 589 14.82 -5.55 -7.96
N PRO A 590 15.47 -4.88 -8.92
CA PRO A 590 15.52 -3.42 -8.95
C PRO A 590 14.21 -2.79 -9.44
N ASP A 591 13.40 -3.54 -10.17
CA ASP A 591 12.14 -3.06 -10.74
C ASP A 591 10.99 -3.21 -9.75
N ALA A 592 10.62 -2.09 -9.12
CA ALA A 592 9.52 -2.03 -8.17
C ALA A 592 8.13 -2.23 -8.83
N ASP A 593 7.99 -2.03 -10.14
CA ASP A 593 6.69 -2.20 -10.82
C ASP A 593 6.28 -3.68 -10.82
N VAL A 594 7.23 -4.61 -10.96
CA VAL A 594 6.98 -6.05 -10.87
C VAL A 594 6.51 -6.46 -9.46
N ILE A 595 7.00 -5.80 -8.41
CA ILE A 595 6.50 -6.04 -7.04
C ILE A 595 5.07 -5.47 -6.89
N ARG A 596 4.81 -4.29 -7.48
CA ARG A 596 3.49 -3.65 -7.47
C ARG A 596 2.43 -4.53 -8.10
N ASP A 597 2.70 -5.13 -9.25
CA ASP A 597 1.76 -6.06 -9.89
C ASP A 597 1.47 -7.27 -8.99
N ARG A 598 2.51 -7.85 -8.38
CA ARG A 598 2.37 -9.03 -7.50
C ARG A 598 1.61 -8.74 -6.20
N VAL A 599 1.83 -7.58 -5.59
CA VAL A 599 1.18 -7.23 -4.32
C VAL A 599 -0.30 -6.90 -4.52
N ASN A 600 -0.68 -6.37 -5.70
CA ASN A 600 -2.07 -6.07 -6.04
C ASN A 600 -2.92 -7.33 -6.27
N ASP A 601 -2.29 -8.47 -6.55
CA ASP A 601 -2.92 -9.79 -6.68
C ASP A 601 -2.87 -10.60 -5.36
N LEU A 602 -2.67 -9.93 -4.21
CA LEU A 602 -2.70 -10.60 -2.90
C LEU A 602 -4.09 -10.54 -2.29
N GLN A 603 -4.41 -11.60 -1.56
CA GLN A 603 -5.71 -11.83 -0.94
C GLN A 603 -5.50 -12.32 0.50
N ALA A 604 -6.38 -11.92 1.42
CA ALA A 604 -6.39 -12.51 2.76
C ALA A 604 -6.73 -14.00 2.69
N GLY A 605 -6.04 -14.84 3.47
CA GLY A 605 -6.22 -16.30 3.42
C GLY A 605 -5.80 -16.95 2.10
N MET A 606 -4.99 -16.27 1.26
CA MET A 606 -4.65 -16.62 -0.13
C MET A 606 -4.42 -18.12 -0.35
N TRP A 607 -3.68 -18.77 0.55
CA TRP A 607 -3.36 -20.19 0.46
C TRP A 607 -3.84 -21.00 1.63
N THR A 608 -3.82 -20.45 2.85
CA THR A 608 -4.22 -21.15 4.06
C THR A 608 -4.60 -20.14 5.15
N SER A 609 -5.37 -20.59 6.14
CA SER A 609 -5.91 -19.70 7.17
C SER A 609 -5.03 -19.42 8.37
N ASN A 610 -3.98 -20.20 8.59
CA ASN A 610 -3.16 -20.10 9.79
C ASN A 610 -2.02 -19.09 9.65
N THR A 611 -1.37 -18.74 10.76
CA THR A 611 -0.41 -17.62 10.86
C THR A 611 0.95 -18.09 11.39
N ASN A 612 1.92 -18.30 10.49
CA ASN A 612 3.30 -18.74 10.78
C ASN A 612 4.33 -17.62 10.54
N ILE A 613 4.34 -16.63 11.43
CA ILE A 613 5.22 -15.45 11.35
C ILE A 613 6.69 -15.87 11.33
N ALA A 614 7.07 -16.87 12.14
CA ALA A 614 8.45 -17.36 12.23
C ALA A 614 9.00 -17.85 10.88
N GLN A 615 8.21 -18.62 10.12
CA GLN A 615 8.65 -19.08 8.80
C GLN A 615 8.56 -17.97 7.75
N GLY A 616 7.64 -17.00 7.91
CA GLY A 616 7.65 -15.77 7.11
C GLY A 616 8.98 -15.02 7.22
N ILE A 617 9.48 -14.83 8.45
CA ILE A 617 10.81 -14.24 8.70
C ILE A 617 11.90 -15.08 8.03
N ASP A 618 11.87 -16.41 8.16
CA ASP A 618 12.85 -17.30 7.50
C ASP A 618 12.87 -17.09 5.97
N ARG A 619 11.70 -16.96 5.33
CA ARG A 619 11.62 -16.71 3.88
C ARG A 619 12.06 -15.32 3.48
N GLY A 620 11.77 -14.30 4.29
CA GLY A 620 12.34 -12.97 4.07
C GLY A 620 13.87 -12.98 4.14
N VAL A 621 14.45 -13.74 5.07
CA VAL A 621 15.90 -13.95 5.12
C VAL A 621 16.39 -14.68 3.87
N ASP A 622 15.68 -15.69 3.37
CA ASP A 622 16.03 -16.36 2.12
C ASP A 622 16.04 -15.38 0.94
N VAL A 623 15.05 -14.50 0.84
CA VAL A 623 15.01 -13.43 -0.19
C VAL A 623 16.26 -12.53 -0.08
N LEU A 624 16.63 -12.09 1.12
CA LEU A 624 17.73 -11.13 1.31
C LEU A 624 19.13 -11.68 1.00
N PHE A 625 19.33 -13.00 1.06
CA PHE A 625 20.64 -13.63 0.96
C PHE A 625 20.78 -14.67 -0.14
N GLN A 626 19.68 -15.28 -0.58
CA GLN A 626 19.68 -16.31 -1.62
C GLN A 626 19.21 -15.77 -2.97
N SER A 627 18.74 -14.52 -3.05
CA SER A 627 18.46 -13.89 -4.35
C SER A 627 19.71 -13.86 -5.22
N PRO A 628 19.60 -14.12 -6.53
CA PRO A 628 20.74 -14.01 -7.45
C PRO A 628 21.39 -12.63 -7.44
N GLU A 629 20.58 -11.59 -7.24
CA GLU A 629 21.00 -10.19 -7.18
C GLU A 629 21.40 -9.73 -5.77
N ALA A 630 21.39 -10.61 -4.75
CA ALA A 630 21.67 -10.22 -3.37
C ALA A 630 23.07 -9.60 -3.23
N ARG A 631 23.13 -8.41 -2.65
CA ARG A 631 24.37 -7.63 -2.57
C ARG A 631 25.05 -7.82 -1.21
N GLY A 632 26.33 -8.14 -1.21
CA GLY A 632 27.09 -8.37 0.03
C GLY A 632 27.34 -7.09 0.85
N ASN A 633 27.39 -5.94 0.19
CA ASN A 633 27.64 -4.62 0.78
C ASN A 633 26.35 -3.83 1.09
N ALA A 634 25.18 -4.32 0.69
CA ALA A 634 23.91 -3.66 0.95
C ALA A 634 23.42 -3.96 2.38
N ALA A 635 22.81 -2.96 3.00
CA ALA A 635 22.11 -3.17 4.28
C ALA A 635 20.89 -4.08 4.05
N LYS A 636 20.74 -5.10 4.90
CA LYS A 636 19.66 -6.08 4.80
C LYS A 636 18.49 -5.63 5.67
N VAL A 637 17.38 -5.25 5.02
CA VAL A 637 16.21 -4.69 5.70
C VAL A 637 15.00 -5.58 5.46
N MET A 638 14.31 -5.92 6.53
CA MET A 638 13.04 -6.65 6.50
C MET A 638 11.94 -5.76 7.03
N LEU A 639 10.84 -5.68 6.27
CA LEU A 639 9.62 -5.00 6.64
C LEU A 639 8.56 -6.09 6.88
N LEU A 640 8.27 -6.37 8.15
CA LEU A 640 7.31 -7.41 8.55
C LEU A 640 5.94 -6.78 8.85
N LEU A 641 4.91 -7.15 8.08
CA LEU A 641 3.55 -6.63 8.18
C LEU A 641 2.57 -7.75 8.61
N THR A 642 1.87 -7.57 9.73
CA THR A 642 0.98 -8.61 10.32
C THR A 642 0.17 -8.07 11.49
N ASP A 643 -0.87 -8.80 11.90
CA ASP A 643 -1.55 -8.60 13.17
C ASP A 643 -0.78 -9.17 14.38
N GLY A 644 0.33 -9.89 14.19
CA GLY A 644 1.13 -10.44 15.28
C GLY A 644 0.50 -11.67 15.97
N LEU A 645 -0.62 -12.20 15.47
CA LEU A 645 -1.34 -13.31 16.09
C LEU A 645 -0.82 -14.68 15.64
N ALA A 646 0.47 -14.93 15.87
CA ALA A 646 1.12 -16.20 15.53
C ALA A 646 0.42 -17.40 16.18
N ASN A 647 -0.03 -18.34 15.35
CA ASN A 647 -0.73 -19.55 15.80
C ASN A 647 -0.08 -20.86 15.31
N GLN A 648 0.96 -20.76 14.47
CA GLN A 648 1.72 -21.87 13.91
C GLN A 648 3.19 -21.87 14.33
N THR A 649 3.75 -23.06 14.57
CA THR A 649 5.16 -23.22 14.95
C THR A 649 6.09 -23.18 13.72
N ARG A 650 7.36 -22.80 13.93
CA ARG A 650 8.33 -22.55 12.85
C ARG A 650 8.63 -23.75 11.93
N PRO A 651 8.98 -24.96 12.43
CA PRO A 651 9.06 -26.14 11.56
C PRO A 651 7.66 -26.64 11.20
N ASN A 652 7.49 -26.99 9.92
CA ASN A 652 6.24 -27.39 9.25
C ASN A 652 5.17 -27.94 10.23
N PRO A 653 4.25 -27.09 10.69
CA PRO A 653 3.50 -27.34 11.92
C PRO A 653 2.41 -28.37 11.65
N THR A 654 2.44 -29.46 12.41
CA THR A 654 1.35 -30.45 12.40
C THR A 654 0.21 -30.06 13.35
N GLN A 655 0.37 -29.00 14.17
CA GLN A 655 -0.61 -28.57 15.18
C GLN A 655 -0.52 -27.06 15.50
N THR A 656 -1.67 -26.43 15.73
CA THR A 656 -1.82 -25.05 16.24
C THR A 656 -1.33 -24.95 17.69
N ASN A 657 -0.38 -24.04 17.97
CA ASN A 657 0.12 -23.78 19.33
C ASN A 657 0.61 -22.34 19.46
N VAL A 658 -0.27 -21.46 19.96
CA VAL A 658 -0.03 -20.01 20.06
C VAL A 658 1.20 -19.68 20.91
N SER A 659 1.35 -20.27 22.10
CA SER A 659 2.49 -19.96 22.98
C SER A 659 3.83 -20.33 22.36
N LYS A 660 3.90 -21.49 21.70
CA LYS A 660 5.11 -21.93 21.00
C LYS A 660 5.35 -21.11 19.73
N ALA A 661 4.30 -20.76 18.99
CA ALA A 661 4.37 -19.92 17.79
C ALA A 661 4.97 -18.54 18.10
N LYS A 662 4.54 -17.88 19.18
CA LYS A 662 5.13 -16.61 19.63
C LYS A 662 6.62 -16.76 19.99
N THR A 663 6.96 -17.81 20.75
CA THR A 663 8.36 -18.10 21.11
C THR A 663 9.22 -18.35 19.88
N ASP A 664 8.69 -19.07 18.90
CA ASP A 664 9.37 -19.36 17.63
C ASP A 664 9.56 -18.11 16.78
N THR A 665 8.61 -17.19 16.81
CA THR A 665 8.69 -15.90 16.10
C THR A 665 9.83 -15.05 16.66
N VAL A 666 9.93 -14.97 18.00
CA VAL A 666 11.05 -14.33 18.70
C VAL A 666 12.39 -14.98 18.34
N GLN A 667 12.44 -16.32 18.25
CA GLN A 667 13.65 -17.03 17.84
C GLN A 667 14.03 -16.74 16.38
N ALA A 668 13.07 -16.70 15.46
CA ALA A 668 13.32 -16.38 14.05
C ALA A 668 13.88 -14.96 13.89
N ALA A 669 13.33 -13.98 14.63
CA ALA A 669 13.86 -12.61 14.66
C ALA A 669 15.31 -12.57 15.18
N THR A 670 15.62 -13.35 16.21
CA THR A 670 16.97 -13.47 16.78
C THR A 670 17.95 -14.05 15.76
N ASP A 671 17.55 -15.10 15.04
CA ASP A 671 18.38 -15.75 14.02
C ASP A 671 18.62 -14.83 12.81
N ALA A 672 17.59 -14.09 12.38
CA ALA A 672 17.69 -13.09 11.34
C ALA A 672 18.65 -11.95 11.75
N ARG A 673 18.55 -11.46 13.00
CA ARG A 673 19.46 -10.45 13.54
C ARG A 673 20.91 -10.95 13.57
N ALA A 674 21.14 -12.20 13.96
CA ALA A 674 22.48 -12.80 13.97
C ALA A 674 23.14 -12.83 12.57
N ARG A 675 22.34 -12.77 11.50
CA ARG A 675 22.79 -12.65 10.10
C ARG A 675 22.93 -11.21 9.62
N GLY A 676 22.68 -10.22 10.46
CA GLY A 676 22.79 -8.79 10.12
C GLY A 676 21.53 -8.19 9.49
N VAL A 677 20.38 -8.86 9.58
CA VAL A 677 19.10 -8.31 9.12
C VAL A 677 18.57 -7.31 10.14
N GLN A 678 18.19 -6.13 9.66
CA GLN A 678 17.42 -5.16 10.42
C GLN A 678 15.93 -5.39 10.18
N ILE A 679 15.14 -5.60 11.23
CA ILE A 679 13.70 -5.89 11.11
C ILE A 679 12.91 -4.69 11.62
N TYR A 680 12.12 -4.09 10.75
CA TYR A 680 11.05 -3.17 11.12
C TYR A 680 9.74 -3.92 11.08
N THR A 681 8.87 -3.64 12.04
CA THR A 681 7.59 -4.31 12.15
C THR A 681 6.47 -3.29 12.04
N VAL A 682 5.43 -3.64 11.29
CA VAL A 682 4.19 -2.87 11.23
C VAL A 682 3.06 -3.79 11.67
N SER A 683 2.56 -3.58 12.88
CA SER A 683 1.34 -4.24 13.33
C SER A 683 0.14 -3.60 12.66
N VAL A 684 -0.73 -4.39 12.04
CA VAL A 684 -1.97 -3.95 11.41
C VAL A 684 -3.15 -4.72 12.00
N GLY A 685 -4.33 -4.13 12.10
CA GLY A 685 -5.49 -4.81 12.67
C GLY A 685 -5.86 -4.26 14.05
N VAL A 686 -7.17 -4.12 14.30
CA VAL A 686 -7.71 -3.67 15.60
C VAL A 686 -7.48 -4.71 16.73
N ASN A 687 -7.10 -5.95 16.38
CA ASN A 687 -6.78 -7.03 17.33
C ASN A 687 -5.29 -7.39 17.37
N SER A 688 -4.41 -6.50 16.89
CA SER A 688 -3.01 -6.85 16.73
C SER A 688 -2.24 -6.98 18.05
N ASP A 689 -1.30 -7.92 18.10
CA ASP A 689 -0.36 -8.13 19.21
C ASP A 689 0.84 -7.19 19.08
N THR A 690 0.64 -5.94 19.47
CA THR A 690 1.67 -4.89 19.38
C THR A 690 2.88 -5.16 20.25
N ASP A 691 2.72 -5.81 21.42
CA ASP A 691 3.80 -6.16 22.32
C ASP A 691 4.78 -7.15 21.67
N LEU A 692 4.26 -8.20 21.01
CA LEU A 692 5.09 -9.15 20.29
C LEU A 692 5.83 -8.47 19.12
N MET A 693 5.14 -7.61 18.38
CA MET A 693 5.73 -6.91 17.24
C MET A 693 6.82 -5.93 17.68
N GLU A 694 6.61 -5.19 18.78
CA GLU A 694 7.63 -4.34 19.37
C GLU A 694 8.85 -5.16 19.81
N GLN A 695 8.64 -6.31 20.45
CA GLN A 695 9.73 -7.21 20.84
C GLN A 695 10.55 -7.68 19.62
N ILE A 696 9.89 -8.04 18.51
CA ILE A 696 10.55 -8.46 17.27
C ILE A 696 11.39 -7.33 16.67
N ALA A 697 10.84 -6.11 16.60
CA ALA A 697 11.58 -4.95 16.08
C ALA A 697 12.82 -4.65 16.92
N GLN A 698 12.68 -4.66 18.25
CA GLN A 698 13.80 -4.44 19.17
C GLN A 698 14.92 -5.48 18.98
N ILE A 699 14.55 -6.76 18.87
CA ILE A 699 15.51 -7.84 18.57
C ILE A 699 16.18 -7.64 17.21
N GLY A 700 15.39 -7.27 16.19
CA GLY A 700 15.88 -6.96 14.86
C GLY A 700 16.75 -5.69 14.78
N GLY A 701 16.80 -4.87 15.84
CA GLY A 701 17.47 -3.58 15.83
C GLY A 701 16.78 -2.54 14.94
N GLY A 702 15.47 -2.69 14.70
CA GLY A 702 14.62 -1.73 14.02
C GLY A 702 13.63 -1.07 14.97
N GLU A 703 12.52 -0.61 14.41
CA GLU A 703 11.44 0.08 15.13
C GLU A 703 10.10 -0.57 14.80
N HIS A 704 9.19 -0.51 15.77
CA HIS A 704 7.81 -0.94 15.60
C HIS A 704 6.91 0.26 15.29
N PHE A 705 5.96 0.00 14.39
CA PHE A 705 4.89 0.90 14.04
C PHE A 705 3.57 0.15 14.10
N HIS A 706 2.48 0.89 14.31
CA HIS A 706 1.15 0.31 14.38
C HIS A 706 0.20 1.14 13.50
N ALA A 707 -0.65 0.43 12.77
CA ALA A 707 -1.73 1.04 12.01
C ALA A 707 -3.08 0.39 12.38
N GLU A 708 -4.06 1.22 12.74
CA GLU A 708 -5.43 0.83 13.03
C GLU A 708 -6.42 1.99 12.75
N GLY A 709 -7.71 1.68 12.76
CA GLY A 709 -8.80 2.65 12.68
C GLY A 709 -9.74 2.38 11.52
N ASP A 710 -10.37 3.43 11.01
CA ASP A 710 -11.09 3.38 9.73
C ASP A 710 -10.11 3.25 8.55
N ILE A 711 -10.65 2.96 7.37
CA ILE A 711 -9.86 2.68 6.16
C ILE A 711 -8.93 3.86 5.79
N GLU A 712 -9.40 5.09 5.95
CA GLU A 712 -8.61 6.28 5.62
C GLU A 712 -7.47 6.50 6.64
N ALA A 713 -7.74 6.28 7.92
CA ALA A 713 -6.72 6.30 8.97
C ALA A 713 -5.65 5.23 8.73
N TYR A 714 -6.06 4.00 8.40
CA TYR A 714 -5.16 2.90 8.02
C TYR A 714 -4.23 3.31 6.88
N LYS A 715 -4.79 3.77 5.77
CA LYS A 715 -4.02 4.17 4.57
C LYS A 715 -3.06 5.31 4.87
N SER A 716 -3.52 6.33 5.61
CA SER A 716 -2.67 7.46 6.00
C SER A 716 -1.52 7.05 6.92
N GLN A 717 -1.80 6.25 7.95
CA GLN A 717 -0.78 5.82 8.92
C GLN A 717 0.28 4.97 8.24
N LEU A 718 -0.11 4.02 7.38
CA LEU A 718 0.84 3.18 6.65
C LEU A 718 1.71 4.01 5.69
N ARG A 719 1.12 4.95 4.95
CA ARG A 719 1.89 5.90 4.12
C ARG A 719 2.93 6.66 4.93
N ASP A 720 2.55 7.23 6.07
CA ASP A 720 3.46 7.97 6.95
C ASP A 720 4.57 7.09 7.54
N ILE A 721 4.25 5.85 7.92
CA ILE A 721 5.21 4.86 8.40
C ILE A 721 6.24 4.57 7.31
N PHE A 722 5.80 4.31 6.08
CA PHE A 722 6.70 3.99 4.98
C PHE A 722 7.50 5.19 4.49
N GLN A 723 6.99 6.42 4.56
CA GLN A 723 7.77 7.64 4.36
C GLN A 723 8.91 7.75 5.38
N LYS A 724 8.64 7.49 6.66
CA LYS A 724 9.68 7.49 7.71
C LYS A 724 10.72 6.40 7.49
N LEU A 725 10.31 5.21 7.04
CA LEU A 725 11.21 4.10 6.74
C LEU A 725 12.06 4.36 5.47
N GLY A 726 11.47 4.98 4.45
CA GLY A 726 12.15 5.36 3.21
C GLY A 726 13.34 6.30 3.45
N GLY A 727 13.20 7.24 4.38
CA GLY A 727 14.24 8.21 4.74
C GLY A 727 15.35 7.67 5.66
N LYS A 728 15.18 6.50 6.30
CA LYS A 728 16.19 5.92 7.19
C LYS A 728 17.21 5.10 6.40
N ARG A 729 18.36 5.72 6.11
CA ARG A 729 19.45 5.11 5.33
C ARG A 729 20.77 5.11 6.10
N PRO A 730 21.50 3.97 6.16
CA PRO A 730 22.82 3.94 6.77
C PRO A 730 23.83 4.70 5.91
N VAL A 731 24.82 5.31 6.56
CA VAL A 731 25.90 6.06 5.91
C VAL A 731 27.23 5.45 6.32
N ILE A 732 28.16 5.31 5.37
CA ILE A 732 29.52 4.83 5.64
C ILE A 732 30.55 5.80 5.06
N LEU A 733 31.71 5.89 5.72
CA LEU A 733 32.90 6.56 5.19
C LEU A 733 33.67 5.61 4.28
N PHE A 734 34.20 6.13 3.16
CA PHE A 734 34.94 5.32 2.18
C PHE A 734 36.21 5.97 1.63
N GLU A 735 36.44 7.26 1.90
CA GLU A 735 37.64 8.01 1.53
C GLU A 735 38.22 8.72 2.75
#